data_AF-A0A822CHK5-F1
#
_entry.id   AF-A0A822CHK5-F1
#
_cell.length_a   1.000
_cell.length_b   1.000
_cell.length_c   1.000
_cell.angle_alpha   90.00
_cell.angle_beta   90.00
_cell.angle_gamma   90.00
#
_symmetry.space_group_name_H-M   'P 1'
#
loop_
_entity.id
_entity.type
_entity.pdbx_description
1 polymer ?
#
loop_
_entity_poly.entity_id
_entity_poly.type
_entity_poly.pdbx_seq_one_letter_code
_entity_poly.pdbx_strand_id
1 'polypeptide(L)'
;KFLYRRVQFFGGQYYCWNQHIQQLGTIAMQQMIIEAISLSNISFQNNNYPRVYLVYDPGFSLHLLHTDWNSVPSDLKSLFKNRDPIKSEEFQNKDYFAECLAWLIDIKYETFMKIIDETKFILTENFAYKLFHVHERKLTKLALIIEGDTGVGKTFLLKFYSLLLNSKNTNDPLQGNIYPRILENSHRFLLDIIKKNVESQPNILAAFLRHIQPKILDPENDEETEAEILNQRRMLLPILPAAPAQQQNDGPTDDILLKDIKQSLEQHRFNKNILFHIWRTTMSVSNENPTILHGDLIKSLYDYVTNELVNYPLIKSSCRLEELLQNSVSSSVETSIEIFKEYLFYSQTKPLFYRLLLHPGVSEEQLIEFMTPISQLAREVPQIEIVVFFDEVNTASCLGLFKEMFTDGTLRGKSIPKNIFFTAAINPYIKISEKTQQVHRTDYIVHELPQSLNYLKVSYGALESKTLADYIFRKIAMFQVNSTTNSEKTMPLDLYVQETLADSILKAQEFCEYYLGHNSVSQREIQRCFNLINFFWALRYDDEFKFDQKTYTPNPIRCIALSLALTYYFRLPTKEDNLQRNDDKSPSREQLAELLSECIADFQSIVQHELEKFVNTNNFVIPQGVAINQAVREHIFSIVVSIVTRTALCIIGVPGQSKTLSFQIVLQNLQGTQLSAKPF
;
A
#
# COMPACT_ATOMS: atom_id res chain seq x y z
N LYS A 1 30.15 15.23 -1.25
CA LYS A 1 28.81 15.58 -1.81
C LYS A 1 27.85 16.08 -0.74
N PHE A 2 27.64 15.34 0.36
CA PHE A 2 26.79 15.78 1.48
C PHE A 2 27.15 17.18 1.99
N LEU A 3 28.40 17.38 2.45
CA LEU A 3 28.87 18.68 2.94
C LEU A 3 28.66 19.82 1.94
N TYR A 4 28.97 19.59 0.66
CA TYR A 4 28.80 20.59 -0.40
C TYR A 4 27.36 21.09 -0.50
N ARG A 5 26.37 20.21 -0.33
CA ARG A 5 24.95 20.59 -0.32
C ARG A 5 24.59 21.37 0.94
N ARG A 6 25.08 20.93 2.10
CA ARG A 6 24.75 21.54 3.41
C ARG A 6 25.38 22.92 3.62
N VAL A 7 26.53 23.19 2.99
CA VAL A 7 27.21 24.51 3.03
C VAL A 7 26.33 25.64 2.46
N GLN A 8 25.29 25.34 1.67
CA GLN A 8 24.30 26.34 1.23
C GLN A 8 23.64 27.09 2.39
N PHE A 9 23.54 26.47 3.58
CA PHE A 9 23.07 27.13 4.80
C PHE A 9 23.83 28.43 5.09
N PHE A 10 25.15 28.46 4.86
CA PHE A 10 25.97 29.63 5.11
C PHE A 10 25.70 30.79 4.13
N GLY A 11 24.96 30.55 3.05
CA GLY A 11 24.48 31.59 2.13
C GLY A 11 23.07 32.09 2.44
N GLY A 12 22.35 31.49 3.38
CA GLY A 12 20.95 31.81 3.70
C GLY A 12 20.79 32.98 4.69
N GLN A 13 19.57 33.52 4.77
CA GLN A 13 19.24 34.63 5.69
C GLN A 13 19.48 34.27 7.17
N TYR A 14 19.39 32.99 7.53
CA TYR A 14 19.67 32.51 8.89
C TYR A 14 21.14 32.53 9.26
N TYR A 15 22.06 32.47 8.30
CA TYR A 15 23.48 32.66 8.60
C TYR A 15 23.79 34.10 9.03
N CYS A 16 22.96 35.09 8.65
CA CYS A 16 23.07 36.46 9.16
C CYS A 16 22.95 36.52 10.70
N TRP A 17 22.36 35.50 11.32
CA TRP A 17 22.29 35.37 12.78
C TRP A 17 23.65 35.11 13.42
N ASN A 18 24.72 34.86 12.66
CA ASN A 18 26.08 34.83 13.18
C ASN A 18 26.50 36.18 13.81
N GLN A 19 25.79 37.29 13.49
CA GLN A 19 25.92 38.57 14.20
C GLN A 19 25.34 38.55 15.63
N HIS A 20 24.40 37.65 15.91
CA HIS A 20 23.69 37.53 17.19
C HIS A 20 24.03 36.26 17.98
N ILE A 21 24.48 35.19 17.29
CA ILE A 21 24.91 33.91 17.86
C ILE A 21 26.37 33.71 17.50
N GLN A 22 27.24 34.22 18.36
CA GLN A 22 28.70 34.11 18.25
C GLN A 22 29.05 32.61 18.32
N GLN A 23 29.48 32.00 17.19
CA GLN A 23 29.81 30.56 16.96
C GLN A 23 28.81 29.73 16.13
N LEU A 24 27.68 30.29 15.65
CA LEU A 24 26.71 29.56 14.81
C LEU A 24 27.38 28.77 13.68
N GLY A 25 28.26 29.43 12.93
CA GLY A 25 28.94 28.81 11.79
C GLY A 25 29.86 27.66 12.18
N THR A 26 30.59 27.80 13.29
CA THR A 26 31.55 26.79 13.76
C THR A 26 30.81 25.55 14.27
N ILE A 27 29.80 25.75 15.13
CA ILE A 27 29.01 24.65 15.72
C ILE A 27 28.25 23.90 14.61
N ALA A 28 27.61 24.62 13.69
CA ALA A 28 26.88 24.00 12.58
C ALA A 28 27.82 23.20 11.66
N MET A 29 28.98 23.75 11.28
CA MET A 29 29.94 23.04 10.42
C MET A 29 30.52 21.79 11.09
N GLN A 30 30.85 21.87 12.39
CA GLN A 30 31.31 20.72 13.17
C GLN A 30 30.25 19.61 13.18
N GLN A 31 28.99 19.96 13.43
CA GLN A 31 27.88 19.01 13.40
C GLN A 31 27.67 18.40 12.01
N MET A 32 27.73 19.19 10.93
CA MET A 32 27.64 18.68 9.55
C MET A 32 28.76 17.68 9.21
N ILE A 33 29.98 17.88 9.73
CA ILE A 33 31.09 16.93 9.56
C ILE A 33 30.80 15.63 10.30
N ILE A 34 30.30 15.71 11.54
CA ILE A 34 29.89 14.54 12.33
C ILE A 34 28.80 13.74 11.60
N GLU A 35 27.80 14.43 11.05
CA GLU A 35 26.74 13.82 10.24
C GLU A 35 27.29 13.14 8.98
N ALA A 36 28.22 13.77 8.27
CA ALA A 36 28.83 13.20 7.08
C ALA A 36 29.58 11.89 7.38
N ILE A 37 30.35 11.85 8.47
CA ILE A 37 31.06 10.65 8.94
C ILE A 37 30.05 9.59 9.34
N SER A 38 29.03 9.98 10.10
CA SER A 38 27.95 9.12 10.59
C SER A 38 27.20 8.42 9.46
N LEU A 39 26.71 9.18 8.48
CA LEU A 39 25.93 8.64 7.35
C LEU A 39 26.76 7.73 6.45
N SER A 40 28.08 7.91 6.40
CA SER A 40 28.96 7.06 5.59
C SER A 40 29.13 5.64 6.15
N ASN A 41 29.00 5.47 7.47
CA ASN A 41 29.21 4.20 8.19
C ASN A 41 27.97 3.77 8.99
N ILE A 42 26.79 4.30 8.64
CA ILE A 42 25.59 4.05 9.43
C ILE A 42 25.18 2.57 9.36
N SER A 43 24.81 2.04 10.52
CA SER A 43 24.20 0.72 10.66
C SER A 43 22.97 0.84 11.54
N PHE A 44 21.85 0.35 11.04
CA PHE A 44 20.59 0.23 11.79
C PHE A 44 20.44 -1.17 12.38
N GLN A 45 21.53 -1.92 12.54
CA GLN A 45 21.49 -3.27 13.12
C GLN A 45 21.14 -3.24 14.61
N ASN A 46 21.67 -2.25 15.33
CA ASN A 46 21.42 -2.01 16.74
C ASN A 46 20.95 -0.57 16.92
N ASN A 47 20.33 -0.23 18.05
CA ASN A 47 19.88 1.12 18.38
C ASN A 47 21.00 2.17 18.59
N ASN A 48 22.27 1.77 18.45
CA ASN A 48 23.45 2.62 18.58
C ASN A 48 23.86 3.25 17.24
N TYR A 49 22.95 4.02 16.64
CA TYR A 49 23.25 4.88 15.50
C TYR A 49 23.06 6.36 15.86
N PRO A 50 23.73 7.29 15.16
CA PRO A 50 23.60 8.73 15.41
C PRO A 50 22.15 9.20 15.20
N ARG A 51 21.64 10.00 16.15
CA ARG A 51 20.23 10.48 16.21
C ARG A 51 20.13 12.00 16.25
N VAL A 52 21.17 12.71 15.85
CA VAL A 52 21.19 14.18 15.90
C VAL A 52 21.61 14.65 14.52
N TYR A 53 20.66 15.20 13.77
CA TYR A 53 20.92 15.73 12.43
C TYR A 53 20.30 17.12 12.29
N LEU A 54 21.04 18.01 11.64
CA LEU A 54 20.51 19.30 11.23
C LEU A 54 19.49 19.09 10.10
N VAL A 55 18.43 19.88 10.12
CA VAL A 55 17.42 19.98 9.07
C VAL A 55 17.09 21.45 8.84
N TYR A 56 16.58 21.77 7.66
CA TYR A 56 16.21 23.14 7.32
C TYR A 56 14.74 23.18 6.95
N ASP A 57 14.02 24.19 7.41
CA ASP A 57 12.66 24.46 6.93
C ASP A 57 12.69 25.08 5.50
N PRO A 58 11.52 25.33 4.87
CA PRO A 58 11.46 25.96 3.55
C PRO A 58 12.04 27.39 3.49
N GLY A 59 12.12 28.08 4.63
CA GLY A 59 12.78 29.38 4.77
C GLY A 59 14.30 29.29 4.90
N PHE A 60 14.87 28.08 4.99
CA PHE A 60 16.25 27.78 5.36
C PHE A 60 16.59 28.05 6.85
N SER A 61 15.59 28.07 7.74
CA SER A 61 15.79 28.08 9.20
C SER A 61 16.50 26.81 9.63
N LEU A 62 17.46 26.93 10.55
CA LEU A 62 18.12 25.74 11.11
C LEU A 62 17.23 25.10 12.18
N HIS A 63 16.95 23.81 12.03
CA HIS A 63 16.25 22.95 12.99
C HIS A 63 17.07 21.69 13.28
N LEU A 64 16.58 20.87 14.23
CA LEU A 64 17.29 19.69 14.69
C LEU A 64 16.37 18.47 14.76
N LEU A 65 16.68 17.46 13.95
CA LEU A 65 16.11 16.13 14.08
C LEU A 65 16.81 15.41 15.24
N HIS A 66 16.07 15.14 16.33
CA HIS A 66 16.56 14.38 17.48
C HIS A 66 15.48 13.56 18.17
N THR A 67 15.89 12.61 19.03
CA THR A 67 14.98 11.73 19.79
C THR A 67 14.97 12.04 21.28
N ASP A 68 16.10 12.53 21.78
CA ASP A 68 16.27 12.87 23.19
C ASP A 68 17.09 14.13 23.28
N TRP A 69 16.48 15.21 23.77
CA TRP A 69 17.16 16.48 23.97
C TRP A 69 18.35 16.34 24.91
N ASN A 70 18.33 15.43 25.88
CA ASN A 70 19.45 15.25 26.80
C ASN A 70 20.71 14.75 26.07
N SER A 71 20.55 13.92 25.04
CA SER A 71 21.63 13.40 24.20
C SER A 71 22.25 14.43 23.25
N VAL A 72 21.60 15.58 23.04
CA VAL A 72 22.11 16.64 22.15
C VAL A 72 23.33 17.32 22.79
N PRO A 73 24.45 17.51 22.06
CA PRO A 73 25.64 18.21 22.57
C PRO A 73 25.33 19.62 23.09
N SER A 74 25.99 20.03 24.19
CA SER A 74 25.78 21.34 24.83
C SER A 74 25.94 22.52 23.87
N ASP A 75 26.96 22.45 23.03
CA ASP A 75 27.28 23.52 22.10
C ASP A 75 26.16 23.64 21.05
N LEU A 76 25.59 22.51 20.62
CA LEU A 76 24.47 22.51 19.71
C LEU A 76 23.17 23.01 20.36
N LYS A 77 22.92 22.65 21.63
CA LYS A 77 21.79 23.19 22.40
C LYS A 77 21.83 24.71 22.51
N SER A 78 23.02 25.29 22.60
CA SER A 78 23.19 26.74 22.69
C SER A 78 22.60 27.49 21.49
N LEU A 79 22.66 26.90 20.29
CA LEU A 79 22.06 27.46 19.06
C LEU A 79 20.54 27.61 19.18
N PHE A 80 19.90 26.74 19.97
CA PHE A 80 18.46 26.72 20.21
C PHE A 80 18.08 27.32 21.56
N LYS A 81 18.92 28.20 22.13
CA LYS A 81 18.71 28.84 23.45
C LYS A 81 18.47 27.82 24.58
N ASN A 82 19.05 26.61 24.45
CA ASN A 82 18.85 25.47 25.35
C ASN A 82 17.39 25.00 25.48
N ARG A 83 16.53 25.35 24.53
CA ARG A 83 15.14 24.90 24.47
C ARG A 83 15.02 23.79 23.44
N ASP A 84 14.30 22.76 23.82
CA ASP A 84 13.97 21.62 22.96
C ASP A 84 13.02 22.08 21.83
N PRO A 85 13.44 22.03 20.55
CA PRO A 85 12.59 22.42 19.42
C PRO A 85 11.28 21.65 19.37
N ILE A 86 11.25 20.38 19.79
CA ILE A 86 10.04 19.54 19.80
C ILE A 86 8.96 20.13 20.70
N LYS A 87 9.36 20.83 21.78
CA LYS A 87 8.45 21.41 22.79
C LYS A 87 7.96 22.81 22.42
N SER A 88 8.29 23.32 21.24
CA SER A 88 7.76 24.60 20.76
C SER A 88 6.24 24.51 20.59
N GLU A 89 5.52 25.60 20.92
CA GLU A 89 4.07 25.71 20.73
C GLU A 89 3.66 25.45 19.26
N GLU A 90 4.55 25.75 18.31
CA GLU A 90 4.36 25.50 16.88
C GLU A 90 4.14 24.02 16.53
N PHE A 91 4.73 23.09 17.30
CA PHE A 91 4.70 21.65 17.01
C PHE A 91 3.82 20.84 17.97
N GLN A 92 3.10 21.49 18.88
CA GLN A 92 2.34 20.81 19.95
C GLN A 92 1.31 19.79 19.41
N ASN A 93 0.77 20.01 18.20
CA ASN A 93 -0.22 19.15 17.55
C ASN A 93 0.31 18.50 16.26
N LYS A 94 1.63 18.42 16.09
CA LYS A 94 2.26 17.86 14.89
C LYS A 94 3.21 16.71 15.25
N ASP A 95 3.34 15.75 14.36
CA ASP A 95 4.45 14.80 14.45
C ASP A 95 5.74 15.49 13.98
N TYR A 96 6.63 15.78 14.93
CA TYR A 96 7.87 16.49 14.67
C TYR A 96 8.80 15.75 13.68
N PHE A 97 8.78 14.41 13.69
CA PHE A 97 9.56 13.63 12.71
C PHE A 97 8.99 13.82 11.30
N ALA A 98 7.66 13.79 11.16
CA ALA A 98 7.01 14.02 9.89
C ALA A 98 7.28 15.43 9.36
N GLU A 99 7.25 16.46 10.23
CA GLU A 99 7.58 17.84 9.86
C GLU A 99 9.05 17.95 9.37
N CYS A 100 10.01 17.42 10.12
CA CYS A 100 11.42 17.43 9.72
C CYS A 100 11.67 16.70 8.38
N LEU A 101 11.01 15.56 8.17
CA LEU A 101 11.12 14.81 6.92
C LEU A 101 10.42 15.52 5.76
N ALA A 102 9.29 16.17 6.02
CA ALA A 102 8.59 16.97 5.03
C ALA A 102 9.49 18.10 4.54
N TRP A 103 10.16 18.84 5.43
CA TRP A 103 11.12 19.85 5.02
C TRP A 103 12.31 19.28 4.26
N LEU A 104 12.85 18.14 4.71
CA LEU A 104 13.98 17.48 4.06
C LEU A 104 13.65 17.07 2.62
N ILE A 105 12.48 16.50 2.40
CA ILE A 105 11.97 16.09 1.08
C ILE A 105 11.44 17.28 0.28
N ASP A 106 11.36 18.45 0.93
CA ASP A 106 10.85 19.69 0.38
C ASP A 106 9.34 19.61 0.07
N ILE A 107 8.51 19.02 0.91
CA ILE A 107 7.04 18.96 0.74
C ILE A 107 6.31 19.59 1.92
N LYS A 108 5.03 19.94 1.73
CA LYS A 108 4.19 20.45 2.84
C LYS A 108 3.87 19.33 3.83
N TYR A 109 3.80 19.66 5.12
CA TYR A 109 3.44 18.71 6.18
C TYR A 109 2.10 18.02 5.90
N GLU A 110 1.09 18.76 5.45
CA GLU A 110 -0.24 18.20 5.14
C GLU A 110 -0.19 17.18 4.00
N THR A 111 0.70 17.40 3.02
CA THR A 111 0.92 16.44 1.94
C THR A 111 1.62 15.18 2.44
N PHE A 112 2.61 15.33 3.32
CA PHE A 112 3.30 14.20 3.95
C PHE A 112 2.32 13.34 4.77
N MET A 113 1.49 13.98 5.60
CA MET A 113 0.49 13.29 6.44
C MET A 113 -0.60 12.63 5.60
N LYS A 114 -1.08 13.29 4.54
CA LYS A 114 -2.02 12.68 3.59
C LYS A 114 -1.47 11.37 3.01
N ILE A 115 -0.20 11.36 2.61
CA ILE A 115 0.44 10.15 2.08
C ILE A 115 0.58 9.08 3.17
N ILE A 116 0.90 9.44 4.42
CA ILE A 116 0.87 8.52 5.56
C ILE A 116 -0.51 7.85 5.68
N ASP A 117 -1.58 8.65 5.66
CA ASP A 117 -2.94 8.17 5.87
C ASP A 117 -3.44 7.29 4.73
N GLU A 118 -3.12 7.64 3.49
CA GLU A 118 -3.44 6.87 2.28
C GLU A 118 -2.68 5.54 2.23
N THR A 119 -1.41 5.54 2.63
CA THR A 119 -0.58 4.33 2.61
C THR A 119 -0.67 3.48 3.88
N LYS A 120 -1.30 4.02 4.93
CA LYS A 120 -1.30 3.45 6.30
C LYS A 120 0.13 3.18 6.78
N PHE A 121 1.06 4.06 6.44
CA PHE A 121 2.46 3.94 6.82
C PHE A 121 2.66 4.32 8.29
N ILE A 122 3.31 3.46 9.06
CA ILE A 122 3.61 3.73 10.47
C ILE A 122 4.98 4.37 10.56
N LEU A 123 5.01 5.69 10.74
CA LEU A 123 6.25 6.41 10.97
C LEU A 123 6.69 6.21 12.42
N THR A 124 7.63 5.30 12.66
CA THR A 124 8.35 5.20 13.94
C THR A 124 9.61 6.05 13.90
N GLU A 125 10.21 6.31 15.07
CA GLU A 125 11.54 6.94 15.16
C GLU A 125 12.56 6.25 14.23
N ASN A 126 12.63 4.92 14.28
CA ASN A 126 13.55 4.14 13.47
C ASN A 126 13.30 4.31 11.96
N PHE A 127 12.03 4.34 11.54
CA PHE A 127 11.70 4.61 10.14
C PHE A 127 12.02 6.04 9.72
N ALA A 128 11.88 7.03 10.63
CA ALA A 128 12.24 8.40 10.33
C ALA A 128 13.73 8.55 9.98
N TYR A 129 14.62 7.97 10.78
CA TYR A 129 16.07 8.00 10.48
C TYR A 129 16.44 7.18 9.24
N LYS A 130 15.75 6.06 9.00
CA LYS A 130 15.91 5.29 7.76
C LYS A 130 15.50 6.12 6.54
N LEU A 131 14.37 6.83 6.58
CA LEU A 131 13.93 7.74 5.51
C LEU A 131 14.92 8.90 5.30
N PHE A 132 15.39 9.51 6.39
CA PHE A 132 16.42 10.54 6.35
C PHE A 132 17.68 10.05 5.60
N HIS A 133 18.20 8.88 5.98
CA HIS A 133 19.37 8.29 5.34
C HIS A 133 19.12 7.92 3.86
N VAL A 134 17.97 7.31 3.55
CA VAL A 134 17.56 6.99 2.17
C VAL A 134 17.55 8.27 1.32
N HIS A 135 17.01 9.36 1.86
CA HIS A 135 16.93 10.63 1.17
C HIS A 135 18.32 11.23 0.93
N GLU A 136 19.20 11.23 1.93
CA GLU A 136 20.57 11.72 1.76
C GLU A 136 21.39 10.89 0.76
N ARG A 137 21.17 9.57 0.67
CA ARG A 137 21.74 8.70 -0.38
C ARG A 137 21.25 9.12 -1.77
N LYS A 138 19.94 9.34 -1.93
CA LYS A 138 19.35 9.83 -3.20
C LYS A 138 19.99 11.14 -3.64
N LEU A 139 20.05 12.11 -2.74
CA LEU A 139 20.58 13.44 -3.06
C LEU A 139 22.09 13.44 -3.37
N THR A 140 22.84 12.49 -2.80
CA THR A 140 24.25 12.29 -3.12
C THR A 140 24.48 11.39 -4.35
N LYS A 141 23.40 10.90 -4.97
CA LYS A 141 23.41 9.96 -6.10
C LYS A 141 24.23 8.71 -5.79
N LEU A 142 24.03 8.18 -4.60
CA LEU A 142 24.60 6.91 -4.16
C LEU A 142 23.47 5.89 -4.10
N ALA A 143 23.63 4.78 -4.82
CA ALA A 143 22.70 3.66 -4.67
C ALA A 143 22.71 3.15 -3.22
N LEU A 144 21.60 2.53 -2.83
CA LEU A 144 21.39 2.02 -1.48
C LEU A 144 21.20 0.50 -1.52
N ILE A 145 22.06 -0.26 -0.84
CA ILE A 145 21.86 -1.70 -0.64
C ILE A 145 21.49 -1.93 0.82
N ILE A 146 20.29 -2.42 1.07
CA ILE A 146 19.78 -2.70 2.42
C ILE A 146 20.01 -4.18 2.73
N GLU A 147 20.89 -4.46 3.68
CA GLU A 147 21.07 -5.81 4.23
C GLU A 147 20.14 -6.02 5.41
N GLY A 148 19.44 -7.15 5.48
CA GLY A 148 18.65 -7.51 6.67
C GLY A 148 17.68 -8.63 6.37
N ASP A 149 16.97 -9.13 7.38
CA ASP A 149 16.07 -10.27 7.21
C ASP A 149 14.78 -9.92 6.45
N THR A 150 14.13 -10.92 5.87
CA THR A 150 12.84 -10.72 5.21
C THR A 150 11.77 -10.28 6.21
N GLY A 151 10.89 -9.36 5.81
CA GLY A 151 9.79 -8.90 6.69
C GLY A 151 10.11 -7.74 7.63
N VAL A 152 11.32 -7.15 7.58
CA VAL A 152 11.69 -5.94 8.35
C VAL A 152 11.23 -4.60 7.73
N GLY A 153 10.31 -4.64 6.76
CA GLY A 153 9.71 -3.44 6.16
C GLY A 153 10.50 -2.76 5.02
N LYS A 154 11.56 -3.37 4.46
CA LYS A 154 12.40 -2.79 3.39
C LYS A 154 11.62 -2.28 2.17
N THR A 155 10.82 -3.16 1.55
CA THR A 155 10.03 -2.82 0.37
C THR A 155 8.98 -1.76 0.67
N PHE A 156 8.33 -1.86 1.84
CA PHE A 156 7.28 -0.93 2.24
C PHE A 156 7.83 0.48 2.46
N LEU A 157 8.98 0.60 3.13
CA LEU A 157 9.72 1.84 3.31
C LEU A 157 10.05 2.52 1.98
N LEU A 158 10.63 1.78 1.03
CA LEU A 158 11.06 2.33 -0.25
C LEU A 158 9.88 2.69 -1.16
N LYS A 159 8.79 1.91 -1.11
CA LYS A 159 7.55 2.23 -1.80
C LYS A 159 6.93 3.52 -1.24
N PHE A 160 6.87 3.66 0.08
CA PHE A 160 6.41 4.90 0.74
C PHE A 160 7.29 6.10 0.34
N TYR A 161 8.61 5.96 0.40
CA TYR A 161 9.56 7.01 -0.02
C TYR A 161 9.38 7.45 -1.49
N SER A 162 9.09 6.52 -2.41
CA SER A 162 8.84 6.83 -3.83
C SER A 162 7.62 7.73 -4.05
N LEU A 163 6.59 7.61 -3.20
CA LEU A 163 5.39 8.44 -3.25
C LEU A 163 5.70 9.84 -2.73
N LEU A 164 6.50 9.94 -1.67
CA LEU A 164 6.93 11.23 -1.11
C LEU A 164 7.71 12.05 -2.14
N LEU A 165 8.67 11.42 -2.84
CA LEU A 165 9.57 12.10 -3.79
C LEU A 165 8.85 12.87 -4.90
N ASN A 166 7.73 12.34 -5.38
CA ASN A 166 7.03 12.90 -6.54
C ASN A 166 5.80 13.71 -6.15
N SER A 167 5.51 13.84 -4.86
CA SER A 167 4.30 14.50 -4.35
C SER A 167 4.21 16.00 -4.66
N LYS A 168 5.34 16.71 -4.79
CA LYS A 168 5.35 18.11 -5.28
C LYS A 168 4.85 18.19 -6.71
N ASN A 169 5.40 17.33 -7.56
CA ASN A 169 5.10 17.29 -9.00
C ASN A 169 3.68 16.80 -9.27
N THR A 170 3.06 16.03 -8.36
CA THR A 170 1.67 15.57 -8.52
C THR A 170 0.63 16.60 -8.06
N ASN A 171 0.95 17.43 -7.06
CA ASN A 171 -0.04 18.25 -6.36
C ASN A 171 0.05 19.76 -6.65
N ASP A 172 1.16 20.28 -7.17
CA ASP A 172 1.30 21.72 -7.48
C ASP A 172 0.66 22.06 -8.85
N PRO A 173 -0.37 22.93 -8.91
CA PRO A 173 -0.97 23.37 -10.16
C PRO A 173 -0.14 24.43 -10.92
N LEU A 174 0.85 25.07 -10.29
CA LEU A 174 1.65 26.16 -10.88
C LEU A 174 2.89 25.66 -11.65
N GLN A 175 3.39 24.47 -11.30
CA GLN A 175 4.45 23.79 -12.05
C GLN A 175 3.79 22.77 -12.97
N GLY A 176 3.73 23.07 -14.28
CA GLY A 176 3.09 22.26 -15.31
C GLY A 176 3.06 20.77 -14.98
N ASN A 177 1.91 20.31 -14.50
CA ASN A 177 1.79 19.04 -13.80
C ASN A 177 1.98 17.90 -14.80
N ILE A 178 3.05 17.11 -14.65
CA ILE A 178 3.32 15.97 -15.56
C ILE A 178 2.58 14.71 -15.11
N TYR A 179 2.05 14.72 -13.88
CA TYR A 179 1.32 13.60 -13.37
C TYR A 179 -0.09 13.58 -13.98
N PRO A 180 -0.54 12.43 -14.55
CA PRO A 180 -1.77 12.40 -15.30
C PRO A 180 -2.98 12.52 -14.39
N ARG A 181 -3.84 13.50 -14.67
CA ARG A 181 -5.07 13.76 -13.94
C ARG A 181 -6.30 13.39 -14.78
N ILE A 182 -6.36 12.14 -15.20
CA ILE A 182 -7.36 11.61 -16.15
C ILE A 182 -8.78 12.04 -15.77
N LEU A 183 -9.14 11.91 -14.49
CA LEU A 183 -10.47 12.29 -14.01
C LEU A 183 -10.69 13.81 -14.08
N GLU A 184 -9.80 14.64 -13.52
CA GLU A 184 -9.94 16.11 -13.52
C GLU A 184 -9.93 16.69 -14.94
N ASN A 185 -9.04 16.21 -15.79
CA ASN A 185 -8.94 16.65 -17.17
C ASN A 185 -10.20 16.27 -17.97
N SER A 186 -10.80 15.11 -17.67
CA SER A 186 -12.05 14.68 -18.30
C SER A 186 -13.23 15.56 -17.88
N HIS A 187 -13.27 16.02 -16.62
CA HIS A 187 -14.26 17.02 -16.19
C HIS A 187 -14.12 18.33 -16.98
N ARG A 188 -12.88 18.84 -17.12
CA ARG A 188 -12.62 20.08 -17.88
C ARG A 188 -12.98 19.94 -19.35
N PHE A 189 -12.62 18.81 -19.97
CA PHE A 189 -13.00 18.49 -21.35
C PHE A 189 -14.53 18.50 -21.53
N LEU A 190 -15.27 17.78 -20.66
CA LEU A 190 -16.73 17.72 -20.77
C LEU A 190 -17.41 19.06 -20.48
N LEU A 191 -16.88 19.86 -19.55
CA LEU A 191 -17.35 21.22 -19.30
C LEU A 191 -17.21 22.10 -20.54
N ASP A 192 -16.08 22.00 -21.23
CA ASP A 192 -15.81 22.72 -22.47
C ASP A 192 -16.76 22.30 -23.59
N ILE A 193 -16.99 20.99 -23.74
CA ILE A 193 -17.96 20.45 -24.70
C ILE A 193 -19.37 20.95 -24.41
N ILE A 194 -19.82 20.92 -23.15
CA ILE A 194 -21.15 21.40 -22.78
C ILE A 194 -21.28 22.90 -23.10
N LYS A 195 -20.31 23.72 -22.70
CA LYS A 195 -20.34 25.18 -22.94
C LYS A 195 -20.32 25.53 -24.44
N LYS A 196 -19.51 24.83 -25.24
CA LYS A 196 -19.27 25.18 -26.66
C LYS A 196 -20.29 24.55 -27.62
N ASN A 197 -20.77 23.34 -27.34
CA ASN A 197 -21.51 22.53 -28.31
C ASN A 197 -22.96 22.23 -27.87
N VAL A 198 -23.21 22.10 -26.57
CA VAL A 198 -24.55 21.74 -26.05
C VAL A 198 -25.36 23.00 -25.72
N GLU A 199 -24.80 23.91 -24.91
CA GLU A 199 -25.48 25.14 -24.44
C GLU A 199 -25.82 26.11 -25.58
N SER A 200 -25.03 26.12 -26.64
CA SER A 200 -25.27 26.96 -27.83
C SER A 200 -26.49 26.55 -28.66
N GLN A 201 -27.08 25.37 -28.40
CA GLN A 201 -28.17 24.82 -29.21
C GLN A 201 -29.38 24.42 -28.33
N PRO A 202 -30.47 25.21 -28.31
CA PRO A 202 -31.60 24.99 -27.40
C PRO A 202 -32.23 23.59 -27.51
N ASN A 203 -32.35 23.06 -28.73
CA ASN A 203 -32.96 21.75 -28.98
C ASN A 203 -32.09 20.59 -28.44
N ILE A 204 -30.77 20.68 -28.60
CA ILE A 204 -29.81 19.68 -28.08
C ILE A 204 -29.75 19.78 -26.56
N LEU A 205 -29.74 21.01 -26.02
CA LEU A 205 -29.70 21.25 -24.58
C LEU A 205 -30.90 20.62 -23.86
N ALA A 206 -32.12 20.85 -24.34
CA ALA A 206 -33.33 20.29 -23.74
C ALA A 206 -33.32 18.75 -23.76
N ALA A 207 -32.91 18.14 -24.88
CA ALA A 207 -32.77 16.69 -24.99
C ALA A 207 -31.67 16.16 -24.05
N PHE A 208 -30.49 16.77 -24.04
CA PHE A 208 -29.38 16.39 -23.16
C PHE A 208 -29.81 16.39 -21.68
N LEU A 209 -30.45 17.47 -21.22
CA LEU A 209 -30.90 17.59 -19.83
C LEU A 209 -31.92 16.52 -19.47
N ARG A 210 -32.90 16.26 -20.35
CA ARG A 210 -33.90 15.20 -20.15
C ARG A 210 -33.27 13.81 -20.01
N HIS A 211 -32.24 13.51 -20.80
CA HIS A 211 -31.59 12.20 -20.80
C HIS A 211 -30.58 12.02 -19.66
N ILE A 212 -29.89 13.09 -19.22
CA ILE A 212 -28.88 13.02 -18.16
C ILE A 212 -29.46 13.15 -16.74
N GLN A 213 -30.60 13.83 -16.58
CA GLN A 213 -31.26 14.05 -15.29
C GLN A 213 -31.43 12.78 -14.43
N PRO A 214 -31.96 11.65 -14.94
CA PRO A 214 -32.11 10.43 -14.12
C PRO A 214 -30.76 9.86 -13.66
N LYS A 215 -29.72 10.00 -14.49
CA LYS A 215 -28.37 9.47 -14.21
C LYS A 215 -27.61 10.28 -13.15
N ILE A 216 -27.99 11.54 -12.94
CA ILE A 216 -27.39 12.43 -11.93
C ILE A 216 -28.14 12.35 -10.60
N LEU A 217 -29.46 12.20 -10.65
CA LEU A 217 -30.32 12.17 -9.45
C LEU A 217 -30.36 10.78 -8.78
N ASP A 218 -30.13 9.70 -9.53
CA ASP A 218 -30.12 8.34 -9.01
C ASP A 218 -28.92 7.54 -9.56
N PRO A 219 -27.69 7.81 -9.07
CA PRO A 219 -26.48 7.13 -9.51
C PRO A 219 -26.36 5.67 -9.01
N GLU A 220 -27.24 5.21 -8.11
CA GLU A 220 -27.19 3.87 -7.49
C GLU A 220 -28.02 2.82 -8.26
N ASN A 221 -28.97 3.23 -9.11
CA ASN A 221 -29.80 2.30 -9.90
C ASN A 221 -29.17 1.83 -11.23
N ASP A 222 -27.96 2.27 -11.57
CA ASP A 222 -27.21 1.80 -12.74
C ASP A 222 -26.03 0.91 -12.33
N GLU A 223 -26.33 -0.25 -11.74
CA GLU A 223 -25.41 -1.37 -11.80
C GLU A 223 -25.47 -2.00 -13.20
N GLU A 224 -24.83 -1.39 -14.21
CA GLU A 224 -24.14 -2.19 -15.24
C GLU A 224 -22.96 -2.87 -14.50
N THR A 225 -23.26 -3.89 -13.70
CA THR A 225 -22.29 -4.69 -12.96
C THR A 225 -21.34 -5.37 -13.96
N GLU A 226 -20.08 -5.59 -13.60
CA GLU A 226 -19.04 -6.28 -14.39
C GLU A 226 -19.49 -7.60 -15.07
N ALA A 227 -20.59 -8.20 -14.59
CA ALA A 227 -21.19 -9.42 -15.14
C ALA A 227 -21.87 -9.25 -16.53
N GLU A 228 -22.41 -8.08 -16.88
CA GLU A 228 -23.03 -7.86 -18.20
C GLU A 228 -22.00 -7.58 -19.30
N ILE A 229 -20.81 -7.07 -18.93
CA ILE A 229 -19.68 -6.78 -19.83
C ILE A 229 -19.14 -8.06 -20.48
N LEU A 230 -19.31 -9.22 -19.84
CA LEU A 230 -18.92 -10.53 -20.37
C LEU A 230 -20.00 -11.22 -21.20
N ASN A 231 -21.27 -10.82 -21.07
CA ASN A 231 -22.41 -11.57 -21.63
C ASN A 231 -22.98 -11.03 -22.95
N GLN A 232 -22.47 -9.93 -23.51
CA GLN A 232 -22.89 -9.43 -24.83
C GLN A 232 -22.34 -10.24 -26.03
N ARG A 233 -22.12 -11.54 -25.86
CA ARG A 233 -21.97 -12.53 -26.94
C ARG A 233 -23.00 -13.65 -26.77
N ARG A 234 -24.31 -13.35 -26.86
CA ARG A 234 -25.34 -14.28 -27.37
C ARG A 234 -26.77 -13.70 -27.34
N MET A 235 -27.34 -13.74 -28.54
CA MET A 235 -28.74 -14.05 -28.90
C MET A 235 -29.85 -12.98 -28.90
N LEU A 236 -30.51 -13.04 -30.08
CA LEU A 236 -31.72 -12.43 -30.61
C LEU A 236 -33.04 -12.80 -29.87
N LEU A 237 -34.03 -11.90 -30.05
CA LEU A 237 -35.52 -12.03 -29.93
C LEU A 237 -36.17 -11.63 -28.59
N PRO A 238 -37.47 -11.24 -28.57
CA PRO A 238 -38.12 -10.13 -29.29
C PRO A 238 -38.89 -9.17 -28.34
N ILE A 239 -39.29 -8.02 -28.89
CA ILE A 239 -39.93 -6.87 -28.24
C ILE A 239 -41.36 -7.20 -27.74
N LEU A 240 -41.70 -6.77 -26.52
CA LEU A 240 -43.08 -6.65 -26.00
C LEU A 240 -43.39 -5.18 -25.62
N PRO A 241 -44.66 -4.73 -25.68
CA PRO A 241 -45.02 -3.32 -25.79
C PRO A 241 -45.08 -2.59 -24.44
N ALA A 242 -44.83 -1.28 -24.50
CA ALA A 242 -44.78 -0.35 -23.37
C ALA A 242 -46.17 -0.11 -22.72
N ALA A 243 -46.19 -0.05 -21.39
CA ALA A 243 -47.31 0.46 -20.59
C ALA A 243 -47.23 2.00 -20.43
N PRO A 244 -48.36 2.72 -20.25
CA PRO A 244 -48.42 4.16 -20.42
C PRO A 244 -47.92 4.95 -19.20
N ALA A 245 -47.26 6.07 -19.51
CA ALA A 245 -46.67 7.01 -18.56
C ALA A 245 -47.71 7.73 -17.69
N GLN A 246 -47.46 7.79 -16.38
CA GLN A 246 -48.08 8.76 -15.48
C GLN A 246 -47.08 9.89 -15.24
N GLN A 247 -47.46 11.10 -15.64
CA GLN A 247 -46.73 12.35 -15.42
C GLN A 247 -47.05 12.90 -14.02
N GLN A 248 -46.02 13.09 -13.19
CA GLN A 248 -46.01 14.13 -12.15
C GLN A 248 -44.63 14.79 -12.16
N ASN A 249 -44.60 16.03 -12.66
CA ASN A 249 -43.45 16.93 -12.71
C ASN A 249 -43.34 17.67 -11.38
N ASP A 250 -42.25 17.44 -10.66
CA ASP A 250 -41.65 18.38 -9.69
C ASP A 250 -40.11 18.24 -9.77
N GLY A 251 -39.59 18.29 -11.00
CA GLY A 251 -38.15 18.31 -11.27
C GLY A 251 -37.58 19.74 -11.23
N PRO A 252 -36.28 19.92 -10.89
CA PRO A 252 -35.62 21.23 -11.02
C PRO A 252 -35.77 21.76 -12.45
N THR A 253 -36.03 23.06 -12.60
CA THR A 253 -36.07 23.71 -13.93
C THR A 253 -34.75 23.49 -14.67
N ASP A 254 -34.81 23.29 -15.99
CA ASP A 254 -33.66 23.00 -16.87
C ASP A 254 -32.43 23.91 -16.63
N ASP A 255 -32.66 25.20 -16.34
CA ASP A 255 -31.59 26.17 -16.03
C ASP A 255 -30.85 25.88 -14.72
N ILE A 256 -31.55 25.36 -13.70
CA ILE A 256 -30.95 24.98 -12.42
C ILE A 256 -30.11 23.72 -12.62
N LEU A 257 -30.64 22.72 -13.33
CA LEU A 257 -29.94 21.46 -13.58
C LEU A 257 -28.65 21.68 -14.38
N LEU A 258 -28.70 22.50 -15.44
CA LEU A 258 -27.50 22.84 -16.22
C LEU A 258 -26.44 23.54 -15.37
N LYS A 259 -26.87 24.47 -14.50
CA LYS A 259 -25.97 25.17 -13.59
C LYS A 259 -25.29 24.22 -12.61
N ASP A 260 -26.05 23.28 -12.03
CA ASP A 260 -25.54 22.29 -11.09
C ASP A 260 -24.55 21.32 -11.76
N ILE A 261 -24.83 20.89 -13.00
CA ILE A 261 -23.90 20.08 -13.80
C ILE A 261 -22.58 20.83 -14.03
N LYS A 262 -22.65 22.09 -14.49
CA LYS A 262 -21.46 22.91 -14.75
C LYS A 262 -20.65 23.15 -13.47
N GLN A 263 -21.31 23.48 -12.37
CA GLN A 263 -20.66 23.68 -11.08
C GLN A 263 -20.02 22.39 -10.57
N SER A 264 -20.68 21.25 -10.74
CA SER A 264 -20.13 19.94 -10.34
C SER A 264 -18.93 19.53 -11.20
N LEU A 265 -18.95 19.86 -12.51
CA LEU A 265 -17.81 19.69 -13.39
C LEU A 265 -16.62 20.59 -13.02
N GLU A 266 -16.88 21.88 -12.75
CA GLU A 266 -15.87 22.85 -12.31
C GLU A 266 -15.24 22.48 -10.98
N GLN A 267 -15.98 21.80 -10.10
CA GLN A 267 -15.53 21.38 -8.78
C GLN A 267 -15.06 19.92 -8.72
N HIS A 268 -14.95 19.22 -9.87
CA HIS A 268 -14.52 17.83 -9.99
C HIS A 268 -15.31 16.83 -9.10
N ARG A 269 -16.62 17.03 -8.96
CA ARG A 269 -17.47 16.24 -8.04
C ARG A 269 -17.96 14.91 -8.61
N PHE A 270 -17.88 14.71 -9.93
CA PHE A 270 -18.42 13.53 -10.57
C PHE A 270 -17.44 12.36 -10.58
N ASN A 271 -17.96 11.14 -10.40
CA ASN A 271 -17.20 9.92 -10.55
C ASN A 271 -17.06 9.56 -12.05
N LYS A 272 -16.26 8.52 -12.36
CA LYS A 272 -16.03 8.07 -13.73
C LYS A 272 -17.32 7.69 -14.47
N ASN A 273 -18.27 7.06 -13.78
CA ASN A 273 -19.54 6.62 -14.38
C ASN A 273 -20.36 7.81 -14.86
N ILE A 274 -20.52 8.83 -14.02
CA ILE A 274 -21.29 10.03 -14.39
C ILE A 274 -20.63 10.76 -15.57
N LEU A 275 -19.30 10.91 -15.59
CA LEU A 275 -18.60 11.51 -16.73
C LEU A 275 -18.82 10.71 -18.03
N PHE A 276 -18.75 9.38 -17.95
CA PHE A 276 -19.03 8.51 -19.08
C PHE A 276 -20.48 8.68 -19.58
N HIS A 277 -21.46 8.73 -18.68
CA HIS A 277 -22.85 8.98 -19.04
C HIS A 277 -23.07 10.37 -19.66
N ILE A 278 -22.37 11.40 -19.18
CA ILE A 278 -22.40 12.74 -19.78
C ILE A 278 -21.96 12.63 -21.25
N TRP A 279 -20.80 12.03 -21.52
CA TRP A 279 -20.30 11.87 -22.89
C TRP A 279 -21.24 11.03 -23.77
N ARG A 280 -21.69 9.89 -23.26
CA ARG A 280 -22.61 8.98 -23.95
C ARG A 280 -23.89 9.71 -24.36
N THR A 281 -24.49 10.46 -23.43
CA THR A 281 -25.70 11.24 -23.68
C THR A 281 -25.46 12.37 -24.69
N THR A 282 -24.34 13.09 -24.58
CA THR A 282 -23.96 14.11 -25.57
C THR A 282 -23.87 13.52 -26.98
N MET A 283 -23.24 12.36 -27.13
CA MET A 283 -23.11 11.68 -28.42
C MET A 283 -24.44 11.14 -28.95
N SER A 284 -25.28 10.53 -28.10
CA SER A 284 -26.60 10.02 -28.50
C SER A 284 -27.52 11.13 -28.99
N VAL A 285 -27.62 12.24 -28.25
CA VAL A 285 -28.47 13.38 -28.63
C VAL A 285 -27.96 14.06 -29.91
N SER A 286 -26.64 14.14 -30.10
CA SER A 286 -26.05 14.67 -31.33
C SER A 286 -26.31 13.77 -32.55
N ASN A 287 -26.44 12.46 -32.38
CA ASN A 287 -26.74 11.52 -33.48
C ASN A 287 -28.19 11.61 -33.95
N GLU A 288 -29.12 11.85 -33.02
CA GLU A 288 -30.54 12.05 -33.32
C GLU A 288 -30.80 13.36 -34.10
N ASN A 289 -29.86 14.31 -34.04
CA ASN A 289 -29.93 15.60 -34.74
C ASN A 289 -28.67 15.81 -35.61
N PRO A 290 -28.53 15.09 -36.75
CA PRO A 290 -27.31 15.10 -37.56
C PRO A 290 -27.06 16.49 -38.16
N THR A 291 -26.24 17.27 -37.48
CA THR A 291 -25.67 18.54 -37.92
C THR A 291 -24.15 18.36 -38.14
N ILE A 292 -23.47 19.38 -38.69
CA ILE A 292 -22.00 19.43 -38.81
C ILE A 292 -21.29 19.13 -37.45
N LEU A 293 -21.99 19.37 -36.33
CA LEU A 293 -21.54 19.16 -34.95
C LEU A 293 -21.09 17.73 -34.62
N HIS A 294 -21.67 16.71 -35.24
CA HIS A 294 -21.38 15.30 -34.91
C HIS A 294 -19.91 14.93 -35.24
N GLY A 295 -19.43 15.35 -36.41
CA GLY A 295 -18.02 15.14 -36.80
C GLY A 295 -17.06 15.91 -35.90
N ASP A 296 -17.45 17.14 -35.51
CA ASP A 296 -16.64 17.99 -34.65
C ASP A 296 -16.49 17.43 -33.23
N LEU A 297 -17.55 16.83 -32.66
CA LEU A 297 -17.51 16.20 -31.33
C LEU A 297 -16.58 14.97 -31.32
N ILE A 298 -16.72 14.07 -32.31
CA ILE A 298 -15.85 12.89 -32.40
C ILE A 298 -14.39 13.31 -32.56
N LYS A 299 -14.13 14.28 -33.44
CA LYS A 299 -12.79 14.83 -33.62
C LYS A 299 -12.26 15.47 -32.33
N SER A 300 -13.09 16.23 -31.62
CA SER A 300 -12.69 16.86 -30.35
C SER A 300 -12.29 15.84 -29.30
N LEU A 301 -13.01 14.70 -29.19
CA LEU A 301 -12.61 13.62 -28.29
C LEU A 301 -11.30 12.97 -28.73
N TYR A 302 -11.17 12.65 -30.03
CA TYR A 302 -9.96 12.02 -30.56
C TYR A 302 -8.73 12.89 -30.31
N ASP A 303 -8.83 14.18 -30.61
CA ASP A 303 -7.77 15.16 -30.39
C ASP A 303 -7.48 15.28 -28.88
N TYR A 304 -8.51 15.34 -28.02
CA TYR A 304 -8.34 15.37 -26.57
C TYR A 304 -7.58 14.15 -26.04
N VAL A 305 -8.04 12.93 -26.32
CA VAL A 305 -7.42 11.69 -25.82
C VAL A 305 -6.01 11.53 -26.36
N THR A 306 -5.79 11.81 -27.65
CA THR A 306 -4.46 11.73 -28.26
C THR A 306 -3.51 12.75 -27.64
N ASN A 307 -3.96 13.98 -27.43
CA ASN A 307 -3.16 15.01 -26.76
C ASN A 307 -2.87 14.66 -25.30
N GLU A 308 -3.81 14.06 -24.56
CA GLU A 308 -3.55 13.60 -23.20
C GLU A 308 -2.47 12.50 -23.18
N LEU A 309 -2.55 11.50 -24.07
CA LEU A 309 -1.55 10.44 -24.14
C LEU A 309 -0.15 10.95 -24.54
N VAL A 310 -0.08 11.98 -25.39
CA VAL A 310 1.19 12.60 -25.81
C VAL A 310 1.77 13.52 -24.73
N ASN A 311 0.92 14.36 -24.11
CA ASN A 311 1.35 15.36 -23.14
C ASN A 311 1.66 14.77 -21.76
N TYR A 312 1.10 13.59 -21.45
CA TYR A 312 1.32 12.90 -20.17
C TYR A 312 1.91 11.50 -20.40
N PRO A 313 3.24 11.38 -20.57
CA PRO A 313 3.92 10.10 -20.83
C PRO A 313 3.73 9.04 -19.74
N LEU A 314 3.27 9.45 -18.55
CA LEU A 314 2.94 8.56 -17.44
C LEU A 314 1.58 7.87 -17.62
N ILE A 315 0.76 8.24 -18.60
CA ILE A 315 -0.44 7.46 -18.94
C ILE A 315 0.00 6.19 -19.67
N LYS A 316 -0.51 5.05 -19.20
CA LYS A 316 -0.47 3.77 -19.89
C LYS A 316 -1.85 3.48 -20.44
N SER A 317 -1.99 3.57 -21.75
CA SER A 317 -3.18 3.15 -22.50
C SER A 317 -3.40 1.64 -22.40
N SER A 318 -4.66 1.22 -22.51
CA SER A 318 -5.01 -0.17 -22.77
C SER A 318 -4.68 -0.53 -24.23
N CYS A 319 -4.40 -1.80 -24.52
CA CYS A 319 -4.19 -2.25 -25.90
C CYS A 319 -5.41 -1.92 -26.78
N ARG A 320 -6.61 -2.02 -26.20
CA ARG A 320 -7.86 -1.72 -26.89
C ARG A 320 -7.97 -0.24 -27.28
N LEU A 321 -7.57 0.67 -26.38
CA LEU A 321 -7.52 2.10 -26.68
C LEU A 321 -6.57 2.40 -27.84
N GLU A 322 -5.38 1.79 -27.84
CA GLU A 322 -4.40 1.96 -28.92
C GLU A 322 -4.94 1.49 -30.27
N GLU A 323 -5.61 0.33 -30.31
CA GLU A 323 -6.27 -0.18 -31.52
C GLU A 323 -7.37 0.78 -32.02
N LEU A 324 -8.20 1.31 -31.12
CA LEU A 324 -9.28 2.23 -31.47
C LEU A 324 -8.73 3.56 -32.03
N LEU A 325 -7.63 4.06 -31.46
CA LEU A 325 -6.99 5.30 -31.92
C LEU A 325 -6.26 5.15 -33.25
N GLN A 326 -5.75 3.95 -33.57
CA GLN A 326 -5.08 3.65 -34.85
C GLN A 326 -6.08 3.43 -36.01
N ASN A 327 -7.26 2.86 -35.72
CA ASN A 327 -8.28 2.53 -36.71
C ASN A 327 -9.31 3.66 -36.96
N SER A 328 -9.02 4.90 -36.54
CA SER A 328 -9.96 6.04 -36.51
C SER A 328 -10.42 6.58 -37.88
N VAL A 329 -10.15 5.86 -38.97
CA VAL A 329 -10.59 6.18 -40.34
C VAL A 329 -12.11 6.02 -40.51
N SER A 330 -12.82 5.35 -39.58
CA SER A 330 -14.29 5.24 -39.56
C SER A 330 -14.88 5.75 -38.23
N SER A 331 -15.14 7.06 -38.16
CA SER A 331 -15.67 7.78 -36.99
C SER A 331 -17.17 7.49 -36.73
N SER A 332 -17.49 6.35 -36.10
CA SER A 332 -18.86 6.07 -35.60
C SER A 332 -19.08 6.60 -34.18
N VAL A 333 -20.35 6.83 -33.81
CA VAL A 333 -20.77 7.20 -32.46
C VAL A 333 -20.28 6.18 -31.43
N GLU A 334 -20.46 4.90 -31.73
CA GLU A 334 -20.11 3.79 -30.86
C GLU A 334 -18.59 3.75 -30.61
N THR A 335 -17.80 4.02 -31.65
CA THR A 335 -16.34 4.07 -31.53
C THR A 335 -15.90 5.22 -30.62
N SER A 336 -16.54 6.39 -30.73
CA SER A 336 -16.28 7.55 -29.86
C SER A 336 -16.63 7.27 -28.40
N ILE A 337 -17.79 6.65 -28.14
CA ILE A 337 -18.19 6.26 -26.78
C ILE A 337 -17.19 5.25 -26.19
N GLU A 338 -16.76 4.28 -26.99
CA GLU A 338 -15.81 3.26 -26.56
C GLU A 338 -14.41 3.84 -26.30
N ILE A 339 -13.92 4.78 -27.12
CA ILE A 339 -12.65 5.48 -26.88
C ILE A 339 -12.67 6.18 -25.53
N PHE A 340 -13.74 6.91 -25.21
CA PHE A 340 -13.83 7.62 -23.93
C PHE A 340 -13.94 6.65 -22.74
N LYS A 341 -14.66 5.55 -22.91
CA LYS A 341 -14.72 4.46 -21.91
C LYS A 341 -13.34 3.87 -21.64
N GLU A 342 -12.64 3.47 -22.70
CA GLU A 342 -11.29 2.93 -22.64
C GLU A 342 -10.31 3.90 -21.97
N TYR A 343 -10.36 5.17 -22.37
CA TYR A 343 -9.56 6.22 -21.76
C TYR A 343 -9.86 6.39 -20.25
N LEU A 344 -11.12 6.50 -19.86
CA LEU A 344 -11.50 6.86 -18.50
C LEU A 344 -11.35 5.71 -17.50
N PHE A 345 -11.68 4.49 -17.90
CA PHE A 345 -11.73 3.32 -17.02
C PHE A 345 -10.45 2.49 -17.04
N TYR A 346 -9.81 2.35 -18.20
CA TYR A 346 -8.73 1.37 -18.40
C TYR A 346 -7.34 2.00 -18.59
N SER A 347 -7.25 3.32 -18.75
CA SER A 347 -5.96 4.00 -18.66
C SER A 347 -5.43 3.99 -17.23
N GLN A 348 -4.17 3.59 -17.07
CA GLN A 348 -3.49 3.51 -15.79
C GLN A 348 -2.33 4.48 -15.73
N THR A 349 -1.96 4.92 -14.53
CA THR A 349 -0.71 5.66 -14.34
C THR A 349 0.45 4.68 -14.20
N LYS A 350 1.51 4.86 -15.00
CA LYS A 350 2.75 4.08 -14.90
C LYS A 350 3.32 4.22 -13.48
N PRO A 351 3.79 3.13 -12.86
CA PRO A 351 4.31 3.19 -11.50
C PRO A 351 5.63 3.98 -11.46
N LEU A 352 5.89 4.66 -10.35
CA LEU A 352 7.18 5.33 -10.09
C LEU A 352 8.12 4.51 -9.19
N PHE A 353 7.62 3.36 -8.73
CA PHE A 353 8.36 2.37 -7.96
C PHE A 353 8.34 1.04 -8.73
N TYR A 354 9.49 0.63 -9.22
CA TYR A 354 9.66 -0.64 -9.93
C TYR A 354 10.40 -1.63 -9.02
N ARG A 355 9.85 -2.84 -8.87
CA ARG A 355 10.48 -3.91 -8.10
C ARG A 355 10.77 -5.12 -8.98
N LEU A 356 12.00 -5.63 -8.87
CA LEU A 356 12.37 -6.93 -9.42
C LEU A 356 12.83 -7.83 -8.27
N LEU A 357 12.18 -8.99 -8.11
CA LEU A 357 12.62 -10.03 -7.20
C LEU A 357 13.64 -10.91 -7.93
N LEU A 358 14.86 -10.98 -7.41
CA LEU A 358 15.92 -11.78 -7.99
C LEU A 358 15.92 -13.19 -7.42
N HIS A 359 16.35 -14.12 -8.26
CA HIS A 359 16.61 -15.51 -7.92
C HIS A 359 17.72 -16.03 -8.83
N PRO A 360 18.34 -17.19 -8.55
CA PRO A 360 19.47 -17.70 -9.34
C PRO A 360 19.19 -17.92 -10.84
N GLY A 361 17.92 -18.00 -11.23
CA GLY A 361 17.48 -18.19 -12.61
C GLY A 361 17.30 -16.89 -13.40
N VAL A 362 17.47 -15.72 -12.79
CA VAL A 362 17.34 -14.44 -13.52
C VAL A 362 18.57 -14.21 -14.40
N SER A 363 18.37 -14.08 -15.71
CA SER A 363 19.46 -13.82 -16.66
C SER A 363 19.78 -12.33 -16.79
N GLU A 364 20.93 -12.02 -17.39
CA GLU A 364 21.29 -10.64 -17.75
C GLU A 364 20.26 -10.01 -18.71
N GLU A 365 19.77 -10.80 -19.67
CA GLU A 365 18.79 -10.35 -20.67
C GLU A 365 17.48 -9.94 -19.98
N GLN A 366 17.00 -10.70 -19.00
CA GLN A 366 15.81 -10.35 -18.23
C GLN A 366 15.98 -9.06 -17.44
N LEU A 367 17.17 -8.82 -16.87
CA LEU A 367 17.47 -7.56 -16.18
C LEU A 367 17.43 -6.37 -17.16
N ILE A 368 17.92 -6.57 -18.39
CA ILE A 368 17.91 -5.54 -19.44
C ILE A 368 16.49 -5.28 -19.94
N GLU A 369 15.70 -6.31 -20.18
CA GLU A 369 14.28 -6.20 -20.55
C GLU A 369 13.49 -5.45 -19.48
N PHE A 370 13.80 -5.68 -18.20
CA PHE A 370 13.22 -4.92 -17.09
C PHE A 370 13.66 -3.45 -17.09
N MET A 371 14.96 -3.18 -17.27
CA MET A 371 15.51 -1.81 -17.17
C MET A 371 15.27 -0.94 -18.40
N THR A 372 15.08 -1.51 -19.58
CA THR A 372 14.91 -0.77 -20.85
C THR A 372 13.71 0.19 -20.83
N PRO A 373 12.46 -0.27 -20.56
CA PRO A 373 11.30 0.62 -20.52
C PRO A 373 11.40 1.65 -19.40
N ILE A 374 12.01 1.29 -18.26
CA ILE A 374 12.22 2.21 -17.13
C ILE A 374 13.18 3.33 -17.54
N SER A 375 14.28 2.97 -18.19
CA SER A 375 15.28 3.94 -18.67
C SER A 375 14.73 4.83 -19.78
N GLN A 376 13.83 4.31 -20.61
CA GLN A 376 13.14 5.13 -21.61
C GLN A 376 12.21 6.15 -20.92
N LEU A 377 11.35 5.69 -20.02
CA LEU A 377 10.45 6.56 -19.27
C LEU A 377 11.22 7.65 -18.50
N ALA A 378 12.30 7.28 -17.82
CA ALA A 378 13.13 8.25 -17.09
C ALA A 378 13.69 9.37 -17.99
N ARG A 379 13.97 9.09 -19.28
CA ARG A 379 14.40 10.11 -20.24
C ARG A 379 13.24 10.99 -20.72
N GLU A 380 12.04 10.42 -20.85
CA GLU A 380 10.82 11.13 -21.24
C GLU A 380 10.33 12.08 -20.13
N VAL A 381 10.55 11.74 -18.86
CA VAL A 381 10.13 12.54 -17.69
C VAL A 381 11.31 12.88 -16.75
N PRO A 382 12.29 13.71 -17.18
CA PRO A 382 13.50 13.99 -16.40
C PRO A 382 13.28 14.66 -15.04
N GLN A 383 12.11 15.27 -14.82
CA GLN A 383 11.69 15.92 -13.60
C GLN A 383 11.00 14.99 -12.59
N ILE A 384 10.68 13.76 -12.99
CA ILE A 384 10.12 12.73 -12.13
C ILE A 384 11.24 11.82 -11.64
N GLU A 385 11.24 11.50 -10.35
CA GLU A 385 12.21 10.60 -9.73
C GLU A 385 11.64 9.17 -9.74
N ILE A 386 12.36 8.24 -10.35
CA ILE A 386 11.97 6.83 -10.44
C ILE A 386 12.80 6.01 -9.47
N VAL A 387 12.13 5.26 -8.59
CA VAL A 387 12.81 4.36 -7.65
C VAL A 387 12.78 2.95 -8.22
N VAL A 388 13.96 2.35 -8.40
CA VAL A 388 14.10 0.96 -8.84
C VAL A 388 14.65 0.14 -7.68
N PHE A 389 13.91 -0.89 -7.28
CA PHE A 389 14.21 -1.74 -6.14
C PHE A 389 14.47 -3.18 -6.58
N PHE A 390 15.69 -3.66 -6.35
CA PHE A 390 16.09 -5.03 -6.60
C PHE A 390 16.07 -5.83 -5.30
N ASP A 391 15.19 -6.79 -5.17
CA ASP A 391 15.05 -7.61 -3.96
C ASP A 391 15.88 -8.90 -4.11
N GLU A 392 16.52 -9.33 -3.03
CA GLU A 392 17.39 -10.53 -3.00
C GLU A 392 18.57 -10.51 -3.98
N VAL A 393 19.23 -9.35 -4.17
CA VAL A 393 20.33 -9.15 -5.14
C VAL A 393 21.45 -10.17 -5.01
N ASN A 394 21.81 -10.56 -3.80
CA ASN A 394 22.90 -11.50 -3.59
C ASN A 394 22.57 -12.95 -3.96
N THR A 395 21.38 -13.24 -4.46
CA THR A 395 21.05 -14.53 -5.11
C THR A 395 21.26 -14.51 -6.62
N ALA A 396 21.49 -13.33 -7.22
CA ALA A 396 21.63 -13.18 -8.66
C ALA A 396 23.01 -13.65 -9.14
N SER A 397 23.05 -14.27 -10.31
CA SER A 397 24.27 -14.69 -10.99
C SER A 397 25.02 -13.53 -11.66
N CYS A 398 24.34 -12.39 -11.89
CA CYS A 398 24.84 -11.24 -12.66
C CYS A 398 25.24 -10.03 -11.79
N LEU A 399 25.89 -10.25 -10.63
CA LEU A 399 26.35 -9.17 -9.74
C LEU A 399 27.25 -8.13 -10.42
N GLY A 400 27.95 -8.50 -11.50
CA GLY A 400 28.73 -7.57 -12.32
C GLY A 400 27.90 -6.43 -12.92
N LEU A 401 26.69 -6.73 -13.40
CA LEU A 401 25.78 -5.71 -13.94
C LEU A 401 25.25 -4.79 -12.85
N PHE A 402 24.94 -5.32 -11.66
CA PHE A 402 24.57 -4.47 -10.52
C PHE A 402 25.70 -3.54 -10.10
N LYS A 403 26.95 -4.01 -10.12
CA LYS A 403 28.12 -3.16 -9.90
C LYS A 403 28.16 -2.02 -10.92
N GLU A 404 28.00 -2.34 -12.20
CA GLU A 404 27.99 -1.36 -13.29
C GLU A 404 26.90 -0.30 -13.08
N MET A 405 25.66 -0.76 -12.85
CA MET A 405 24.51 0.13 -12.67
C MET A 405 24.64 1.02 -11.43
N PHE A 406 25.05 0.46 -10.29
CA PHE A 406 25.01 1.17 -9.01
C PHE A 406 26.24 2.05 -8.79
N THR A 407 27.37 1.68 -9.38
CA THR A 407 28.65 2.39 -9.20
C THR A 407 28.98 3.28 -10.39
N ASP A 408 28.89 2.73 -11.60
CA ASP A 408 29.36 3.40 -12.82
C ASP A 408 28.24 4.19 -13.50
N GLY A 409 26.97 3.87 -13.21
CA GLY A 409 25.80 4.53 -13.79
C GLY A 409 25.57 4.15 -15.26
N THR A 410 26.06 2.97 -15.67
CA THR A 410 25.89 2.43 -17.02
C THR A 410 25.27 1.02 -16.96
N LEU A 411 24.67 0.61 -18.07
CA LEU A 411 24.21 -0.76 -18.30
C LEU A 411 24.70 -1.21 -19.67
N ARG A 412 25.61 -2.20 -19.71
CA ARG A 412 26.33 -2.62 -20.92
C ARG A 412 26.97 -1.43 -21.66
N GLY A 413 27.60 -0.54 -20.90
CA GLY A 413 28.29 0.66 -21.39
C GLY A 413 27.37 1.83 -21.78
N LYS A 414 26.04 1.68 -21.74
CA LYS A 414 25.10 2.77 -22.02
C LYS A 414 24.76 3.54 -20.75
N SER A 415 24.84 4.86 -20.79
CA SER A 415 24.50 5.72 -19.65
C SER A 415 23.03 5.57 -19.23
N ILE A 416 22.84 5.40 -17.93
CA ILE A 416 21.53 5.38 -17.27
C ILE A 416 21.10 6.82 -16.94
N PRO A 417 19.81 7.17 -17.06
CA PRO A 417 19.27 8.46 -16.64
C PRO A 417 19.52 8.78 -15.15
N LYS A 418 19.79 10.06 -14.85
CA LYS A 418 20.20 10.51 -13.51
C LYS A 418 19.05 10.65 -12.51
N ASN A 419 17.81 10.62 -12.98
CA ASN A 419 16.57 10.65 -12.20
C ASN A 419 16.08 9.23 -11.82
N ILE A 420 16.93 8.22 -11.97
CA ILE A 420 16.72 6.88 -11.43
C ILE A 420 17.49 6.74 -10.13
N PHE A 421 16.79 6.43 -9.05
CA PHE A 421 17.37 6.10 -7.75
C PHE A 421 17.37 4.57 -7.55
N PHE A 422 18.57 3.99 -7.59
CA PHE A 422 18.76 2.56 -7.38
C PHE A 422 18.78 2.18 -5.91
N THR A 423 17.96 1.20 -5.59
CA THR A 423 17.86 0.59 -4.28
C THR A 423 17.90 -0.93 -4.42
N ALA A 424 18.43 -1.61 -3.43
CA ALA A 424 18.51 -3.06 -3.41
C ALA A 424 18.29 -3.59 -2.00
N ALA A 425 17.88 -4.84 -1.89
CA ALA A 425 17.92 -5.59 -0.66
C ALA A 425 18.71 -6.88 -0.83
N ILE A 426 19.43 -7.24 0.23
CA ILE A 426 20.16 -8.50 0.33
C ILE A 426 19.84 -9.18 1.65
N ASN A 427 19.87 -10.50 1.65
CA ASN A 427 19.82 -11.27 2.89
C ASN A 427 21.24 -11.37 3.47
N PRO A 428 21.42 -11.36 4.81
CA PRO A 428 22.74 -11.48 5.43
C PRO A 428 23.44 -12.77 4.98
N TYR A 429 24.72 -12.68 4.63
CA TYR A 429 25.50 -13.87 4.29
C TYR A 429 25.92 -14.61 5.55
N ILE A 430 25.49 -15.87 5.70
CA ILE A 430 25.88 -16.73 6.81
C ILE A 430 27.00 -17.64 6.33
N LYS A 431 28.22 -17.46 6.89
CA LYS A 431 29.30 -18.43 6.70
C LYS A 431 28.91 -19.73 7.39
N ILE A 432 28.69 -20.78 6.62
CA ILE A 432 28.43 -22.12 7.15
C ILE A 432 29.67 -22.57 7.91
N SER A 433 29.62 -22.55 9.25
CA SER A 433 30.58 -23.29 10.07
C SER A 433 30.09 -24.74 10.14
N GLU A 434 30.96 -25.71 9.89
CA GLU A 434 30.66 -27.16 9.84
C GLU A 434 29.99 -27.74 11.12
N LYS A 435 29.83 -26.95 12.18
CA LYS A 435 29.40 -27.42 13.51
C LYS A 435 27.94 -27.16 13.88
N THR A 436 27.17 -26.45 13.08
CA THR A 436 25.74 -26.21 13.36
C THR A 436 24.87 -26.90 12.33
N GLN A 437 24.51 -28.16 12.60
CA GLN A 437 23.31 -28.81 12.03
C GLN A 437 22.05 -28.15 12.62
N GLN A 438 21.88 -26.83 12.41
CA GLN A 438 20.60 -26.19 12.62
C GLN A 438 19.79 -26.37 11.34
N VAL A 439 18.54 -26.81 11.51
CA VAL A 439 17.56 -27.21 10.47
C VAL A 439 17.15 -26.05 9.53
N HIS A 440 17.82 -24.90 9.60
CA HIS A 440 17.52 -23.73 8.77
C HIS A 440 18.25 -23.80 7.43
N ARG A 441 17.53 -24.30 6.41
CA ARG A 441 17.65 -24.00 4.97
C ARG A 441 19.09 -23.76 4.46
N THR A 442 19.78 -24.85 4.13
CA THR A 442 21.12 -24.86 3.51
C THR A 442 21.15 -24.48 2.02
N ASP A 443 20.00 -24.16 1.41
CA ASP A 443 19.87 -24.19 -0.06
C ASP A 443 19.80 -22.81 -0.74
N TYR A 444 19.86 -21.70 0.01
CA TYR A 444 19.99 -20.38 -0.61
C TYR A 444 21.47 -20.05 -0.76
N ILE A 445 22.04 -20.35 -1.92
CA ILE A 445 23.37 -19.86 -2.32
C ILE A 445 23.27 -18.33 -2.43
N VAL A 446 23.58 -17.64 -1.35
CA VAL A 446 23.78 -16.18 -1.37
C VAL A 446 25.26 -15.91 -1.62
N HIS A 447 25.55 -15.16 -2.68
CA HIS A 447 26.87 -14.75 -3.08
C HIS A 447 27.37 -13.60 -2.18
N GLU A 448 28.68 -13.59 -1.90
CA GLU A 448 29.32 -12.44 -1.27
C GLU A 448 29.31 -11.25 -2.24
N LEU A 449 28.95 -10.06 -1.73
CA LEU A 449 28.95 -8.86 -2.56
C LEU A 449 30.38 -8.47 -2.95
N PRO A 450 30.62 -8.07 -4.21
CA PRO A 450 31.85 -7.39 -4.60
C PRO A 450 32.16 -6.20 -3.69
N GLN A 451 33.44 -5.96 -3.41
CA GLN A 451 33.90 -4.92 -2.48
C GLN A 451 33.32 -3.53 -2.79
N SER A 452 33.21 -3.17 -4.08
CA SER A 452 32.63 -1.90 -4.52
C SER A 452 31.15 -1.75 -4.12
N LEU A 453 30.37 -2.84 -4.20
CA LEU A 453 28.97 -2.84 -3.77
C LEU A 453 28.85 -2.85 -2.25
N ASN A 454 29.81 -3.44 -1.54
CA ASN A 454 29.80 -3.48 -0.08
C ASN A 454 29.85 -2.07 0.55
N TYR A 455 30.46 -1.08 -0.10
CA TYR A 455 30.42 0.34 0.34
C TYR A 455 29.03 1.00 0.23
N LEU A 456 28.12 0.40 -0.54
CA LEU A 456 26.74 0.85 -0.68
C LEU A 456 25.80 0.16 0.33
N LYS A 457 26.33 -0.83 1.06
CA LYS A 457 25.58 -1.65 2.01
C LYS A 457 25.29 -0.87 3.29
N VAL A 458 24.06 -1.01 3.77
CA VAL A 458 23.61 -0.57 5.09
C VAL A 458 22.80 -1.68 5.73
N SER A 459 23.19 -2.06 6.94
CA SER A 459 22.55 -3.14 7.68
C SER A 459 21.31 -2.62 8.41
N TYR A 460 20.18 -3.28 8.21
CA TYR A 460 18.92 -3.13 8.93
C TYR A 460 18.79 -4.34 9.83
N GLY A 461 18.82 -4.12 11.14
CA GLY A 461 18.64 -5.18 12.13
C GLY A 461 17.20 -5.66 12.18
N ALA A 462 17.01 -6.74 12.94
CA ALA A 462 15.70 -7.07 13.48
C ALA A 462 15.16 -5.86 14.28
N LEU A 463 13.83 -5.74 14.35
CA LEU A 463 13.23 -4.70 15.16
C LEU A 463 13.42 -5.08 16.62
N GLU A 464 14.19 -4.28 17.37
CA GLU A 464 14.29 -4.46 18.81
C GLU A 464 12.90 -4.38 19.48
N SER A 465 12.69 -5.11 20.57
CA SER A 465 11.38 -5.25 21.24
C SER A 465 10.70 -3.90 21.51
N LYS A 466 11.48 -2.87 21.92
CA LYS A 466 10.94 -1.52 22.15
C LYS A 466 10.42 -0.85 20.87
N THR A 467 11.14 -0.99 19.76
CA THR A 467 10.74 -0.43 18.46
C THR A 467 9.56 -1.22 17.89
N LEU A 468 9.53 -2.53 18.11
CA LEU A 468 8.41 -3.39 17.74
C LEU A 468 7.13 -2.99 18.50
N ALA A 469 7.25 -2.73 19.80
CA ALA A 469 6.14 -2.23 20.62
C ALA A 469 5.60 -0.90 20.10
N ASP A 470 6.45 0.12 19.88
CA ASP A 470 6.02 1.41 19.31
C ASP A 470 5.31 1.22 17.96
N TYR A 471 5.86 0.36 17.08
CA TYR A 471 5.21 0.02 15.82
C TYR A 471 3.82 -0.60 16.02
N ILE A 472 3.67 -1.56 16.93
CA ILE A 472 2.38 -2.21 17.24
C ILE A 472 1.38 -1.19 17.80
N PHE A 473 1.77 -0.39 18.78
CA PHE A 473 0.87 0.62 19.38
C PHE A 473 0.39 1.63 18.35
N ARG A 474 1.30 2.19 17.53
CA ARG A 474 0.91 3.11 16.44
C ARG A 474 0.00 2.43 15.42
N LYS A 475 0.25 1.16 15.10
CA LYS A 475 -0.59 0.38 14.18
C LYS A 475 -2.01 0.21 14.71
N ILE A 476 -2.14 -0.12 15.99
CA ILE A 476 -3.43 -0.33 16.65
C ILE A 476 -4.20 0.98 16.71
N ALA A 477 -3.53 2.11 17.00
CA ALA A 477 -4.16 3.43 17.01
C ALA A 477 -4.76 3.81 15.64
N MET A 478 -4.15 3.36 14.53
CA MET A 478 -4.66 3.56 13.16
C MET A 478 -5.65 2.48 12.72
N PHE A 479 -5.79 1.41 13.48
CA PHE A 479 -6.62 0.27 13.11
C PHE A 479 -8.10 0.56 13.36
N GLN A 480 -8.92 0.30 12.35
CA GLN A 480 -10.36 0.51 12.41
C GLN A 480 -11.08 -0.72 11.89
N VAL A 481 -12.25 -0.97 12.46
CA VAL A 481 -13.15 -2.06 12.13
C VAL A 481 -14.49 -1.51 11.64
N ASN A 482 -15.24 -2.27 10.86
CA ASN A 482 -16.54 -1.82 10.35
C ASN A 482 -17.53 -1.58 11.49
N SER A 483 -18.26 -0.47 11.44
CA SER A 483 -19.30 -0.13 12.41
C SER A 483 -20.44 -1.15 12.32
N THR A 484 -20.98 -1.46 13.49
CA THR A 484 -22.06 -2.44 13.66
C THR A 484 -23.43 -1.86 13.35
N THR A 485 -23.53 -0.53 13.26
CA THR A 485 -24.76 0.21 12.91
C THR A 485 -24.80 0.65 11.44
N ASN A 486 -23.65 0.76 10.78
CA ASN A 486 -23.53 1.09 9.36
C ASN A 486 -22.23 0.49 8.81
N SER A 487 -22.33 -0.51 7.94
CA SER A 487 -21.19 -1.23 7.35
C SER A 487 -20.24 -0.36 6.52
N GLU A 488 -20.69 0.82 6.09
CA GLU A 488 -19.87 1.77 5.32
C GLU A 488 -19.03 2.70 6.20
N LYS A 489 -19.32 2.76 7.50
CA LYS A 489 -18.54 3.54 8.47
C LYS A 489 -17.58 2.64 9.21
N THR A 490 -16.37 3.13 9.45
CA THR A 490 -15.36 2.45 10.29
C THR A 490 -15.29 3.09 11.67
N MET A 491 -14.85 2.34 12.67
CA MET A 491 -14.66 2.81 14.05
C MET A 491 -13.39 2.23 14.67
N PRO A 492 -12.72 2.94 15.61
CA PRO A 492 -11.59 2.39 16.34
C PRO A 492 -12.05 1.32 17.35
N LEU A 493 -11.12 0.44 17.74
CA LEU A 493 -11.32 -0.44 18.90
C LEU A 493 -11.31 0.37 20.20
N ASP A 494 -11.98 -0.11 21.24
CA ASP A 494 -11.89 0.50 22.57
C ASP A 494 -10.48 0.36 23.17
N LEU A 495 -10.13 1.24 24.12
CA LEU A 495 -8.76 1.32 24.66
C LEU A 495 -8.30 0.01 25.32
N TYR A 496 -9.20 -0.67 26.04
CA TYR A 496 -8.90 -1.93 26.71
C TYR A 496 -8.58 -3.05 25.70
N VAL A 497 -9.35 -3.13 24.61
CA VAL A 497 -9.13 -4.08 23.52
C VAL A 497 -7.84 -3.75 22.77
N GLN A 498 -7.54 -2.46 22.57
CA GLN A 498 -6.27 -2.03 21.98
C GLN A 498 -5.06 -2.49 22.82
N GLU A 499 -5.10 -2.28 24.14
CA GLU A 499 -4.07 -2.73 25.08
C GLU A 499 -3.95 -4.27 25.05
N THR A 500 -5.08 -4.98 25.15
CA THR A 500 -5.13 -6.44 25.10
C THR A 500 -4.51 -6.98 23.81
N LEU A 501 -4.83 -6.38 22.67
CA LEU A 501 -4.27 -6.75 21.37
C LEU A 501 -2.75 -6.51 21.32
N ALA A 502 -2.30 -5.34 21.79
CA ALA A 502 -0.89 -4.98 21.80
C ALA A 502 -0.07 -5.98 22.62
N ASP A 503 -0.48 -6.21 23.87
CA ASP A 503 0.21 -7.09 24.79
C ASP A 503 0.20 -8.55 24.30
N SER A 504 -0.92 -9.00 23.74
CA SER A 504 -1.01 -10.37 23.21
C SER A 504 -0.12 -10.60 22.00
N ILE A 505 -0.03 -9.64 21.07
CA ILE A 505 0.90 -9.73 19.92
C ILE A 505 2.35 -9.68 20.39
N LEU A 506 2.68 -8.78 21.32
CA LEU A 506 4.05 -8.66 21.86
C LEU A 506 4.49 -9.96 22.54
N LYS A 507 3.68 -10.49 23.45
CA LYS A 507 3.97 -11.77 24.13
C LYS A 507 4.13 -12.92 23.14
N ALA A 508 3.27 -13.02 22.13
CA ALA A 508 3.37 -14.07 21.11
C ALA A 508 4.63 -13.95 20.24
N GLN A 509 5.00 -12.72 19.85
CA GLN A 509 6.23 -12.44 19.11
C GLN A 509 7.46 -12.80 19.93
N GLU A 510 7.58 -12.28 21.15
CA GLU A 510 8.72 -12.55 22.05
C GLU A 510 8.86 -14.04 22.37
N PHE A 511 7.75 -14.73 22.60
CA PHE A 511 7.74 -16.18 22.81
C PHE A 511 8.32 -16.92 21.60
N CYS A 512 7.84 -16.62 20.39
CA CYS A 512 8.36 -17.25 19.18
C CYS A 512 9.83 -16.89 18.92
N GLU A 513 10.24 -15.64 19.10
CA GLU A 513 11.64 -15.24 18.94
C GLU A 513 12.57 -15.97 19.90
N TYR A 514 12.18 -16.09 21.18
CA TYR A 514 12.97 -16.74 22.20
C TYR A 514 13.18 -18.24 21.91
N TYR A 515 12.12 -18.97 21.55
CA TYR A 515 12.19 -20.41 21.38
C TYR A 515 12.52 -20.88 19.95
N LEU A 516 12.08 -20.14 18.93
CA LEU A 516 12.24 -20.51 17.51
C LEU A 516 13.34 -19.68 16.81
N GLY A 517 13.93 -18.70 17.51
CA GLY A 517 14.97 -17.81 17.01
C GLY A 517 14.44 -16.50 16.42
N HIS A 518 15.31 -15.48 16.34
CA HIS A 518 14.97 -14.12 15.91
C HIS A 518 14.40 -14.01 14.48
N ASN A 519 14.64 -15.00 13.61
CA ASN A 519 14.13 -15.00 12.23
C ASN A 519 12.81 -15.77 12.06
N SER A 520 12.22 -16.25 13.16
CA SER A 520 11.01 -17.07 13.13
C SER A 520 9.72 -16.27 12.92
N VAL A 521 9.74 -14.97 13.27
CA VAL A 521 8.61 -14.04 13.21
C VAL A 521 9.07 -12.68 12.67
N SER A 522 8.12 -11.92 12.14
CA SER A 522 8.36 -10.64 11.48
C SER A 522 7.13 -9.74 11.55
N GLN A 523 7.22 -8.55 10.92
CA GLN A 523 6.05 -7.68 10.74
C GLN A 523 4.93 -8.34 9.90
N ARG A 524 5.20 -9.42 9.16
CA ARG A 524 4.20 -10.14 8.37
C ARG A 524 3.17 -10.84 9.26
N GLU A 525 3.60 -11.46 10.34
CA GLU A 525 2.72 -12.10 11.33
C GLU A 525 1.82 -11.05 11.99
N ILE A 526 2.38 -9.90 12.35
CA ILE A 526 1.63 -8.76 12.88
C ILE A 526 0.55 -8.31 11.87
N GLN A 527 0.91 -8.10 10.60
CA GLN A 527 -0.07 -7.74 9.56
C GLN A 527 -1.15 -8.82 9.38
N ARG A 528 -0.78 -10.10 9.49
CA ARG A 528 -1.73 -11.22 9.41
C ARG A 528 -2.74 -11.16 10.55
N CYS A 529 -2.33 -10.85 11.77
CA CYS A 529 -3.26 -10.64 12.89
C CYS A 529 -4.30 -9.57 12.56
N PHE A 530 -3.90 -8.38 12.11
CA PHE A 530 -4.86 -7.31 11.76
C PHE A 530 -5.81 -7.70 10.63
N ASN A 531 -5.30 -8.38 9.59
CA ASN A 531 -6.13 -8.87 8.49
C ASN A 531 -7.17 -9.89 8.98
N LEU A 532 -6.75 -10.81 9.86
CA LEU A 532 -7.62 -11.82 10.45
C LEU A 532 -8.64 -11.21 11.41
N ILE A 533 -8.27 -10.18 12.18
CA ILE A 533 -9.21 -9.46 13.04
C ILE A 533 -10.30 -8.83 12.19
N ASN A 534 -9.97 -8.15 11.08
CA ASN A 534 -10.98 -7.61 10.17
C ASN A 534 -11.87 -8.70 9.55
N PHE A 535 -11.29 -9.84 9.20
CA PHE A 535 -12.05 -10.99 8.69
C PHE A 535 -13.03 -11.53 9.74
N PHE A 536 -12.57 -11.85 10.95
CA PHE A 536 -13.44 -12.36 12.03
C PHE A 536 -14.43 -11.29 12.51
N TRP A 537 -14.04 -10.02 12.46
CA TRP A 537 -14.93 -8.91 12.72
C TRP A 537 -16.03 -8.80 11.69
N ALA A 538 -15.82 -9.21 10.44
CA ALA A 538 -16.87 -9.24 9.41
C ALA A 538 -17.71 -10.53 9.46
N LEU A 539 -17.15 -11.61 9.99
CA LEU A 539 -17.75 -12.95 10.01
C LEU A 539 -18.84 -13.07 11.08
N ARG A 540 -20.11 -12.95 10.65
CA ARG A 540 -21.33 -12.97 11.49
C ARG A 540 -21.87 -14.39 11.73
N TYR A 541 -21.10 -15.29 12.37
CA TYR A 541 -21.66 -16.59 12.79
C TYR A 541 -22.64 -16.50 13.98
N ASP A 542 -22.77 -15.33 14.61
CA ASP A 542 -23.62 -15.12 15.79
C ASP A 542 -25.08 -14.81 15.43
N ASP A 543 -25.44 -14.75 14.14
CA ASP A 543 -26.80 -14.48 13.66
C ASP A 543 -27.72 -15.72 13.80
N GLU A 544 -27.80 -16.31 15.00
CA GLU A 544 -29.05 -16.94 15.39
C GLU A 544 -30.09 -15.83 15.51
N PHE A 545 -30.97 -15.73 14.50
CA PHE A 545 -32.19 -14.93 14.47
C PHE A 545 -33.03 -15.17 15.74
N LYS A 546 -32.71 -14.49 16.84
CA LYS A 546 -33.63 -14.28 17.95
C LYS A 546 -34.37 -12.98 17.68
N PHE A 547 -35.66 -13.12 17.39
CA PHE A 547 -36.56 -12.10 16.87
C PHE A 547 -36.80 -10.87 17.77
N ASP A 548 -36.07 -10.72 18.88
CA ASP A 548 -36.28 -9.62 19.82
C ASP A 548 -34.96 -9.01 20.30
N GLN A 549 -34.62 -7.89 19.65
CA GLN A 549 -33.78 -6.78 20.13
C GLN A 549 -32.24 -6.88 20.06
N LYS A 550 -31.70 -5.88 19.31
CA LYS A 550 -30.39 -5.21 19.35
C LYS A 550 -29.21 -5.85 18.60
N THR A 551 -28.80 -5.13 17.54
CA THR A 551 -27.48 -5.09 16.89
C THR A 551 -26.35 -5.73 17.71
N TYR A 552 -26.02 -6.98 17.40
CA TYR A 552 -24.88 -7.66 18.01
C TYR A 552 -23.58 -7.06 17.49
N THR A 553 -22.79 -6.50 18.41
CA THR A 553 -21.42 -6.10 18.11
C THR A 553 -20.54 -7.36 18.13
N PRO A 554 -19.68 -7.58 17.12
CA PRO A 554 -18.72 -8.68 17.16
C PRO A 554 -17.90 -8.62 18.44
N ASN A 555 -17.70 -9.76 19.11
CA ASN A 555 -16.85 -9.80 20.30
C ASN A 555 -15.38 -9.54 19.90
N PRO A 556 -14.76 -8.42 20.32
CA PRO A 556 -13.40 -8.08 19.91
C PRO A 556 -12.37 -9.09 20.43
N ILE A 557 -12.52 -9.56 21.67
CA ILE A 557 -11.59 -10.51 22.30
C ILE A 557 -11.61 -11.85 21.56
N ARG A 558 -12.79 -12.30 21.12
CA ARG A 558 -12.94 -13.48 20.24
C ARG A 558 -12.17 -13.31 18.94
N CYS A 559 -12.33 -12.16 18.27
CA CYS A 559 -11.64 -11.87 17.01
C CYS A 559 -10.11 -11.88 17.18
N ILE A 560 -9.62 -11.30 18.28
CA ILE A 560 -8.20 -11.30 18.63
C ILE A 560 -7.70 -12.73 18.90
N ALA A 561 -8.43 -13.50 19.71
CA ALA A 561 -8.05 -14.86 20.08
C ALA A 561 -7.90 -15.77 18.84
N LEU A 562 -8.87 -15.75 17.93
CA LEU A 562 -8.82 -16.54 16.68
C LEU A 562 -7.70 -16.09 15.74
N SER A 563 -7.42 -14.78 15.71
CA SER A 563 -6.34 -14.22 14.89
C SER A 563 -4.97 -14.63 15.41
N LEU A 564 -4.76 -14.62 16.73
CA LEU A 564 -3.56 -15.13 17.37
C LEU A 564 -3.45 -16.64 17.21
N ALA A 565 -4.57 -17.36 17.24
CA ALA A 565 -4.60 -18.80 17.10
C ALA A 565 -4.03 -19.26 15.74
N LEU A 566 -4.53 -18.65 14.65
CA LEU A 566 -4.06 -18.92 13.28
C LEU A 566 -2.65 -18.39 13.00
N THR A 567 -2.21 -17.35 13.70
CA THR A 567 -0.92 -16.71 13.42
C THR A 567 0.24 -17.36 14.19
N TYR A 568 0.04 -17.69 15.47
CA TYR A 568 1.10 -18.17 16.36
C TYR A 568 0.78 -19.54 16.96
N TYR A 569 -0.43 -19.75 17.49
CA TYR A 569 -0.76 -20.94 18.29
C TYR A 569 -0.74 -22.26 17.48
N PHE A 570 -1.48 -22.35 16.37
CA PHE A 570 -1.54 -23.58 15.57
C PHE A 570 -0.24 -23.93 14.85
N ARG A 571 0.73 -23.00 14.83
CA ARG A 571 2.08 -23.25 14.31
C ARG A 571 2.91 -24.13 15.25
N LEU A 572 2.56 -24.17 16.53
CA LEU A 572 3.33 -24.85 17.58
C LEU A 572 2.85 -26.29 17.78
N PRO A 573 3.76 -27.24 18.07
CA PRO A 573 3.40 -28.61 18.44
C PRO A 573 2.62 -28.64 19.77
N THR A 574 1.82 -29.68 20.00
CA THR A 574 1.27 -29.93 21.35
C THR A 574 2.36 -30.42 22.30
N LYS A 575 2.11 -30.34 23.62
CA LYS A 575 2.94 -31.05 24.62
C LYS A 575 3.06 -32.53 24.29
N GLU A 576 1.98 -33.15 23.82
CA GLU A 576 1.97 -34.57 23.42
C GLU A 576 2.86 -34.84 22.20
N ASP A 577 2.81 -33.98 21.17
CA ASP A 577 3.66 -34.10 19.98
C ASP A 577 5.15 -34.03 20.35
N ASN A 578 5.52 -33.14 21.27
CA ASN A 578 6.90 -33.00 21.75
C ASN A 578 7.35 -34.25 22.51
N LEU A 579 6.50 -34.80 23.38
CA LEU A 579 6.76 -36.05 24.10
C LEU A 579 6.93 -37.23 23.12
N GLN A 580 6.07 -37.34 22.10
CA GLN A 580 6.17 -38.41 21.10
C GLN A 580 7.45 -38.30 20.24
N ARG A 581 7.98 -37.08 20.05
CA ARG A 581 9.21 -36.81 19.28
C ARG A 581 10.47 -36.86 20.13
N ASN A 582 10.37 -37.05 21.45
CA ASN A 582 11.46 -36.86 22.41
C ASN A 582 12.17 -35.50 22.23
N ASP A 583 11.40 -34.45 21.98
CA ASP A 583 11.89 -33.08 21.76
C ASP A 583 11.48 -32.15 22.91
N ASP A 584 12.31 -32.11 23.95
CA ASP A 584 12.08 -31.27 25.12
C ASP A 584 12.48 -29.79 24.89
N LYS A 585 13.06 -29.46 23.73
CA LYS A 585 13.54 -28.09 23.44
C LYS A 585 12.51 -27.26 22.69
N SER A 586 11.66 -27.89 21.88
CA SER A 586 10.62 -27.19 21.13
C SER A 586 9.53 -26.65 22.06
N PRO A 587 9.09 -25.38 21.88
CA PRO A 587 8.00 -24.83 22.65
C PRO A 587 6.67 -25.50 22.29
N SER A 588 5.79 -25.66 23.26
CA SER A 588 4.44 -26.21 23.04
C SER A 588 3.41 -25.09 22.86
N ARG A 589 2.34 -25.37 22.11
CA ARG A 589 1.22 -24.44 21.94
C ARG A 589 0.54 -24.11 23.28
N GLU A 590 0.49 -25.06 24.20
CA GLU A 590 -0.10 -24.89 25.53
C GLU A 590 0.72 -23.93 26.40
N GLN A 591 2.06 -23.90 26.25
CA GLN A 591 2.89 -22.89 26.92
C GLN A 591 2.56 -21.48 26.40
N LEU A 592 2.36 -21.34 25.09
CA LEU A 592 1.93 -20.06 24.51
C LEU A 592 0.51 -19.68 24.97
N ALA A 593 -0.42 -20.65 25.04
CA ALA A 593 -1.78 -20.38 25.52
C ALA A 593 -1.78 -19.90 26.98
N GLU A 594 -0.96 -20.49 27.86
CA GLU A 594 -0.80 -20.07 29.25
C GLU A 594 -0.32 -18.61 29.33
N LEU A 595 0.69 -18.25 28.53
CA LEU A 595 1.19 -16.88 28.44
C LEU A 595 0.14 -15.89 27.90
N LEU A 596 -0.62 -16.29 26.88
CA LEU A 596 -1.69 -15.46 26.31
C LEU A 596 -2.89 -15.34 27.25
N SER A 597 -3.11 -16.31 28.13
CA SER A 597 -4.17 -16.27 29.13
C SER A 597 -4.01 -15.17 30.18
N GLU A 598 -2.80 -14.61 30.32
CA GLU A 598 -2.56 -13.41 31.12
C GLU A 598 -3.20 -12.15 30.51
N CYS A 599 -3.42 -12.12 29.19
CA CYS A 599 -4.05 -11.00 28.49
C CYS A 599 -5.49 -11.29 28.08
N ILE A 600 -5.76 -12.54 27.67
CA ILE A 600 -7.07 -13.01 27.20
C ILE A 600 -7.50 -14.17 28.08
N ALA A 601 -8.36 -13.88 29.05
CA ALA A 601 -8.90 -14.90 29.95
C ALA A 601 -9.45 -16.10 29.16
N ASP A 602 -9.04 -17.31 29.55
CA ASP A 602 -9.45 -18.57 28.93
C ASP A 602 -9.19 -18.68 27.42
N PHE A 603 -8.09 -18.06 26.92
CA PHE A 603 -7.68 -18.10 25.50
C PHE A 603 -7.89 -19.46 24.82
N GLN A 604 -7.38 -20.56 25.41
CA GLN A 604 -7.51 -21.90 24.83
C GLN A 604 -8.98 -22.35 24.72
N SER A 605 -9.78 -22.08 25.75
CA SER A 605 -11.21 -22.42 25.79
C SER A 605 -12.00 -21.64 24.74
N ILE A 606 -11.68 -20.36 24.53
CA ILE A 606 -12.29 -19.53 23.48
C ILE A 606 -12.00 -20.15 22.10
N VAL A 607 -10.74 -20.45 21.81
CA VAL A 607 -10.35 -21.06 20.53
C VAL A 607 -11.05 -22.41 20.32
N GLN A 608 -11.06 -23.25 21.35
CA GLN A 608 -11.72 -24.56 21.32
C GLN A 608 -13.21 -24.45 21.01
N HIS A 609 -13.91 -23.58 21.76
CA HIS A 609 -15.34 -23.35 21.59
C HIS A 609 -15.68 -22.87 20.18
N GLU A 610 -14.90 -21.93 19.65
CA GLU A 610 -15.10 -21.41 18.31
C GLU A 610 -14.82 -22.42 17.20
N LEU A 611 -13.80 -23.27 17.35
CA LEU A 611 -13.55 -24.37 16.43
C LEU A 611 -14.69 -25.39 16.42
N GLU A 612 -15.25 -25.72 17.59
CA GLU A 612 -16.39 -26.62 17.71
C GLU A 612 -17.67 -26.02 17.14
N LYS A 613 -17.89 -24.72 17.35
CA LYS A 613 -19.01 -23.97 16.77
C LYS A 613 -18.89 -23.84 15.25
N PHE A 614 -17.68 -23.65 14.73
CA PHE A 614 -17.43 -23.50 13.30
C PHE A 614 -17.48 -24.86 12.58
N VAL A 615 -16.72 -25.84 13.06
CA VAL A 615 -16.58 -27.18 12.46
C VAL A 615 -17.46 -28.19 13.20
N ASN A 616 -18.73 -28.22 12.81
CA ASN A 616 -19.70 -29.21 13.27
C ASN A 616 -20.50 -29.81 12.10
N THR A 617 -21.31 -30.82 12.41
CA THR A 617 -22.13 -31.55 11.44
C THR A 617 -23.28 -30.74 10.84
N ASN A 618 -23.62 -29.58 11.42
CA ASN A 618 -24.63 -28.68 10.86
C ASN A 618 -24.03 -27.78 9.77
N ASN A 619 -22.75 -27.41 9.91
CA ASN A 619 -22.05 -26.51 8.98
C ASN A 619 -21.26 -27.27 7.91
N PHE A 620 -20.83 -28.50 8.19
CA PHE A 620 -20.04 -29.32 7.27
C PHE A 620 -20.68 -30.70 7.10
N VAL A 621 -20.75 -31.15 5.85
CA VAL A 621 -21.06 -32.55 5.53
C VAL A 621 -19.78 -33.37 5.63
N ILE A 622 -19.84 -34.36 6.50
CA ILE A 622 -18.69 -35.14 6.92
C ILE A 622 -18.93 -36.59 6.50
N PRO A 623 -18.00 -37.22 5.76
CA PRO A 623 -18.16 -38.57 5.28
C PRO A 623 -18.41 -39.57 6.41
N GLN A 624 -19.24 -40.58 6.16
CA GLN A 624 -19.48 -41.66 7.12
C GLN A 624 -18.17 -42.35 7.52
N GLY A 625 -18.00 -42.58 8.81
CA GLY A 625 -16.79 -43.20 9.37
C GLY A 625 -15.65 -42.23 9.70
N VAL A 626 -15.80 -40.92 9.42
CA VAL A 626 -14.80 -39.90 9.81
C VAL A 626 -15.15 -39.32 11.17
N ALA A 627 -14.23 -39.42 12.13
CA ALA A 627 -14.35 -38.74 13.42
C ALA A 627 -13.83 -37.30 13.35
N ILE A 628 -14.63 -36.33 13.81
CA ILE A 628 -14.20 -34.94 13.97
C ILE A 628 -13.40 -34.82 15.28
N ASN A 629 -12.12 -35.16 15.20
CA ASN A 629 -11.20 -34.87 16.29
C ASN A 629 -10.67 -33.42 16.20
N GLN A 630 -9.91 -33.02 17.22
CA GLN A 630 -9.35 -31.68 17.31
C GLN A 630 -8.50 -31.31 16.07
N ALA A 631 -7.61 -32.20 15.64
CA ALA A 631 -6.75 -31.97 14.48
C ALA A 631 -7.56 -31.73 13.19
N VAL A 632 -8.64 -32.49 12.98
CA VAL A 632 -9.53 -32.28 11.83
C VAL A 632 -10.22 -30.92 11.90
N ARG A 633 -10.68 -30.47 13.08
CA ARG A 633 -11.26 -29.13 13.25
C ARG A 633 -10.26 -28.03 12.94
N GLU A 634 -9.07 -28.12 13.51
CA GLU A 634 -7.99 -27.14 13.29
C GLU A 634 -7.60 -27.06 11.81
N HIS A 635 -7.45 -28.20 11.13
CA HIS A 635 -7.17 -28.23 9.69
C HIS A 635 -8.30 -27.62 8.87
N ILE A 636 -9.55 -28.04 9.06
CA ILE A 636 -10.70 -27.53 8.31
C ILE A 636 -10.83 -26.02 8.50
N PHE A 637 -10.79 -25.56 9.75
CA PHE A 637 -10.86 -24.13 10.09
C PHE A 637 -9.73 -23.36 9.41
N SER A 638 -8.48 -23.82 9.54
CA SER A 638 -7.32 -23.15 8.95
C SER A 638 -7.40 -23.10 7.43
N ILE A 639 -7.82 -24.18 6.77
CA ILE A 639 -7.97 -24.25 5.30
C ILE A 639 -9.04 -23.26 4.84
N VAL A 640 -10.23 -23.28 5.47
CA VAL A 640 -11.34 -22.41 5.08
C VAL A 640 -10.97 -20.94 5.24
N VAL A 641 -10.47 -20.54 6.42
CA VAL A 641 -10.06 -19.15 6.67
C VAL A 641 -8.95 -18.74 5.70
N SER A 642 -7.99 -19.62 5.42
CA SER A 642 -6.90 -19.35 4.47
C SER A 642 -7.39 -19.17 3.04
N ILE A 643 -8.38 -19.96 2.59
CA ILE A 643 -9.01 -19.81 1.26
C ILE A 643 -9.70 -18.44 1.16
N VAL A 644 -10.54 -18.10 2.14
CA VAL A 644 -11.34 -16.86 2.11
C VAL A 644 -10.44 -15.62 2.21
N THR A 645 -9.43 -15.66 3.09
CA THR A 645 -8.49 -14.55 3.26
C THR A 645 -7.37 -14.52 2.20
N ARG A 646 -7.33 -15.50 1.29
CA ARG A 646 -6.26 -15.71 0.30
C ARG A 646 -4.87 -15.76 0.94
N THR A 647 -4.80 -16.32 2.14
CA THR A 647 -3.55 -16.54 2.86
C THR A 647 -2.98 -17.89 2.47
N ALA A 648 -1.70 -17.95 2.06
CA ALA A 648 -1.06 -19.23 1.77
C ALA A 648 -0.90 -20.05 3.06
N LEU A 649 -1.33 -21.31 3.04
CA LEU A 649 -1.27 -22.25 4.16
C LEU A 649 -0.39 -23.46 3.81
N CYS A 650 0.50 -23.83 4.74
CA CYS A 650 1.27 -25.07 4.66
C CYS A 650 0.90 -25.98 5.83
N ILE A 651 0.36 -27.17 5.55
CA ILE A 651 0.01 -28.15 6.59
C ILE A 651 1.10 -29.23 6.70
N ILE A 652 1.89 -29.15 7.77
CA ILE A 652 3.03 -30.03 8.06
C ILE A 652 2.61 -31.10 9.07
N GLY A 653 3.26 -32.27 9.05
CA GLY A 653 2.88 -33.44 9.85
C GLY A 653 3.17 -34.77 9.16
N VAL A 654 3.14 -35.87 9.91
CA VAL A 654 3.42 -37.22 9.39
C VAL A 654 2.26 -37.77 8.54
N PRO A 655 2.49 -38.78 7.69
CA PRO A 655 1.41 -39.48 6.99
C PRO A 655 0.34 -40.00 7.98
N GLY A 656 -0.93 -39.96 7.58
CA GLY A 656 -2.04 -40.43 8.41
C GLY A 656 -2.66 -39.41 9.37
N GLN A 657 -2.13 -38.18 9.45
CA GLN A 657 -2.66 -37.11 10.33
C GLN A 657 -3.81 -36.30 9.69
N SER A 658 -4.71 -36.96 8.97
CA SER A 658 -5.94 -36.38 8.40
C SER A 658 -5.79 -35.12 7.52
N LYS A 659 -4.59 -34.79 7.04
CA LYS A 659 -4.34 -33.57 6.25
C LYS A 659 -5.10 -33.54 4.92
N THR A 660 -4.89 -34.58 4.10
CA THR A 660 -5.53 -34.73 2.79
C THR A 660 -7.03 -34.89 2.95
N LEU A 661 -7.47 -35.59 4.00
CA LEU A 661 -8.87 -35.77 4.33
C LEU A 661 -9.55 -34.42 4.64
N SER A 662 -8.98 -33.61 5.53
CA SER A 662 -9.53 -32.28 5.85
C SER A 662 -9.60 -31.38 4.60
N PHE A 663 -8.60 -31.43 3.73
CA PHE A 663 -8.63 -30.69 2.46
C PHE A 663 -9.74 -31.16 1.53
N GLN A 664 -9.94 -32.47 1.40
CA GLN A 664 -11.04 -33.04 0.60
C GLN A 664 -12.41 -32.66 1.17
N ILE A 665 -12.59 -32.70 2.50
CA ILE A 665 -13.84 -32.28 3.15
C ILE A 665 -14.14 -30.82 2.81
N VAL A 666 -13.17 -29.93 2.94
CA VAL A 666 -13.37 -28.51 2.60
C VAL A 666 -13.71 -28.34 1.13
N LEU A 667 -12.98 -29.00 0.22
CA LEU A 667 -13.23 -28.88 -1.22
C LEU A 667 -14.64 -29.35 -1.60
N GLN A 668 -15.11 -30.47 -1.05
CA GLN A 668 -16.45 -30.99 -1.30
C GLN A 668 -17.54 -30.04 -0.79
N ASN A 669 -17.34 -29.47 0.40
CA ASN A 669 -18.31 -28.55 1.00
C ASN A 669 -18.34 -27.17 0.32
N LEU A 670 -17.24 -26.72 -0.28
CA LEU A 670 -17.17 -25.43 -0.98
C LEU A 670 -17.61 -25.49 -2.46
N GLN A 671 -17.82 -26.68 -3.03
CA GLN A 671 -18.16 -26.86 -4.46
C GLN A 671 -19.67 -26.69 -4.82
N GLY A 672 -20.50 -26.22 -3.88
CA GLY A 672 -21.73 -25.45 -4.18
C GLY A 672 -22.93 -26.13 -4.85
N THR A 673 -22.89 -27.39 -5.30
CA THR A 673 -24.05 -28.01 -6.01
C THR A 673 -24.72 -29.19 -5.31
N GLN A 674 -24.18 -29.69 -4.20
CA GLN A 674 -24.88 -30.66 -3.37
C GLN A 674 -24.59 -30.37 -1.90
N LEU A 675 -25.66 -30.32 -1.11
CA LEU A 675 -25.73 -30.37 0.35
C LEU A 675 -26.10 -29.04 1.04
N SER A 676 -27.10 -29.17 1.91
CA SER A 676 -27.89 -28.18 2.63
C SER A 676 -27.15 -27.31 3.66
N ALA A 677 -25.82 -27.21 3.58
CA ALA A 677 -25.07 -26.31 4.43
C ALA A 677 -25.23 -24.89 3.87
N LYS A 678 -25.77 -23.96 4.67
CA LYS A 678 -25.76 -22.54 4.32
C LYS A 678 -24.28 -22.14 4.13
N PRO A 679 -23.87 -21.66 2.95
CA PRO A 679 -22.50 -21.27 2.73
C PRO A 679 -22.30 -19.90 3.39
N PHE A 680 -21.75 -19.91 4.60
CA PHE A 680 -21.27 -18.74 5.35
C PHE A 680 -22.33 -17.70 5.73
#